data_AF-A0A7C9NH08-F1
#
_entry.id   AF-A0A7C9NH08-F1
#
_cell.length_a   1.000
_cell.length_b   1.000
_cell.length_c   1.000
_cell.angle_alpha   90.00
_cell.angle_beta   90.00
_cell.angle_gamma   90.00
#
_symmetry.space_group_name_H-M   'P 1'
#
loop_
_entity.id
_entity.type
_entity.pdbx_description
1 polymer ?
#
loop_
_entity_poly.entity_id
_entity_poly.type
_entity_poly.pdbx_seq_one_letter_code
_entity_poly.pdbx_strand_id
1 'polypeptide(L)'
;MGFHPRPQAQAASGFLGGQAVKFRTKTIVGIALIEAVLLAVLVWNGMSQLQSSNEDNVERRMASISRLLVASLRDAIVASDVATVEAVVKDVMATGDISYMRVLGPGDILIAQVGQLPVQPVRHEAQLDLSGDAFYDHVLPVEVAGQSFGQIQFGMDVGRLQDLLGQARHWYLALSALEMALVAVFSFVLGGVLTGQLLKLRDASQALAGGDFSVRVPVRGEDELAETARAFNRMADMLSDHTRILEETVRQRTLDLQDALREREAANDHLQRLNFALEAEKVKAQEASVAKSQFLAVMSHEIRTPINGVLGSLQLALRCPLDEVLRQHLETASSSGQLLRQIIDDILDHSKIEAGKLEILHEPVHLPSLLRDILAMLAPAAEAKLLPLRVQAAAGLPDWVLGDGLRLRQVLLNLLSNSVKFSQHGEVVLRVQRLPVSPQQPLGECLELAVSDSGIGMSAQQIDQLFLPFQQGESTTTRRFGGTGLGLSITKRLVEAMGGDIRVESVPGQGSCFTVRLPLELADPAAIADRDRATAEEGAAQSRIGQRLQGLNILVADDIPVNHLIMKGILGQEGAQVQVAQDGLQALAALHEQPQGFDLVFMDVSMPHMDGLQATRAIRADGRWQDLPIVAITANVTEEDRQACLAAGMNDFVGKPFKLDQVVEVTCRLCRGTAT
;
A
#
# COMPACT_ATOMS: atom_id res chain seq x y z
N MET A 1 -6.18 -10.40 20.09
CA MET A 1 -5.60 -9.28 20.85
C MET A 1 -6.64 -8.82 21.85
N GLY A 2 -6.30 -8.96 23.13
CA GLY A 2 -7.23 -8.90 24.25
C GLY A 2 -7.85 -7.54 24.51
N PHE A 3 -9.09 -7.60 24.98
CA PHE A 3 -9.86 -6.55 25.63
C PHE A 3 -9.04 -5.84 26.72
N HIS A 4 -8.96 -4.51 26.65
CA HIS A 4 -8.66 -3.66 27.80
C HIS A 4 -9.85 -2.71 28.04
N PRO A 5 -10.54 -2.80 29.18
CA PRO A 5 -11.47 -1.77 29.60
C PRO A 5 -10.68 -0.59 30.18
N ARG A 6 -11.02 0.63 29.74
CA ARG A 6 -10.51 1.89 30.32
C ARG A 6 -10.98 2.01 31.78
N PRO A 7 -10.13 2.46 32.71
CA PRO A 7 -10.51 2.60 34.11
C PRO A 7 -11.41 3.84 34.31
N GLN A 8 -12.40 3.67 35.17
CA GLN A 8 -13.21 4.75 35.74
C GLN A 8 -12.31 5.71 36.52
N ALA A 9 -12.35 6.99 36.15
CA ALA A 9 -11.80 8.07 36.97
C ALA A 9 -12.73 8.32 38.17
N GLN A 10 -12.43 7.69 39.30
CA GLN A 10 -12.82 8.16 40.62
C GLN A 10 -11.59 8.80 41.28
N ALA A 11 -11.56 10.13 41.37
CA ALA A 11 -10.66 10.85 42.24
C ALA A 11 -11.32 12.14 42.75
N ALA A 12 -11.72 12.08 44.01
CA ALA A 12 -11.60 13.12 45.03
C ALA A 12 -11.91 14.58 44.65
N SER A 13 -13.09 15.05 45.05
CA SER A 13 -13.32 16.43 45.46
C SER A 13 -14.17 16.49 46.75
N GLY A 14 -13.65 15.86 47.81
CA GLY A 14 -14.03 16.19 49.17
C GLY A 14 -13.07 17.26 49.68
N PHE A 15 -13.54 18.50 49.82
CA PHE A 15 -13.16 19.52 50.81
C PHE A 15 -13.49 20.92 50.26
N LEU A 16 -14.71 21.38 50.55
CA LEU A 16 -15.05 22.75 50.94
C LEU A 16 -16.47 22.67 51.52
N GLY A 17 -16.54 22.30 52.79
CA GLY A 17 -17.76 22.28 53.59
C GLY A 17 -18.23 23.69 53.88
N GLY A 18 -18.86 24.33 52.91
CA GLY A 18 -19.92 25.29 53.15
C GLY A 18 -21.21 24.58 52.75
N GLN A 19 -22.09 24.24 53.68
CA GLN A 19 -23.43 23.77 53.31
C GLN A 19 -24.05 24.87 52.45
N ALA A 20 -24.06 24.65 51.14
CA ALA A 20 -24.67 25.55 50.19
C ALA A 20 -26.15 25.61 50.55
N VAL A 21 -26.52 26.68 51.25
CA VAL A 21 -27.88 27.00 51.61
C VAL A 21 -28.74 26.81 50.36
N LYS A 22 -29.67 25.84 50.40
CA LYS A 22 -30.48 25.45 49.24
C LYS A 22 -31.14 26.70 48.65
N PHE A 23 -31.29 26.76 47.32
CA PHE A 23 -31.86 27.93 46.61
C PHE A 23 -33.10 28.50 47.30
N ARG A 24 -34.02 27.63 47.74
CA ARG A 24 -35.18 27.96 48.57
C ARG A 24 -34.84 28.83 49.79
N THR A 25 -33.88 28.41 50.59
CA THR A 25 -33.48 29.12 51.82
C THR A 25 -32.81 30.45 51.48
N LYS A 26 -32.06 30.55 50.38
CA LYS A 26 -31.48 31.82 49.92
C LYS A 26 -32.56 32.83 49.54
N THR A 27 -33.58 32.41 48.78
CA THR A 27 -34.67 33.30 48.37
C THR A 27 -35.52 33.75 49.55
N ILE A 28 -35.87 32.84 50.47
CA ILE A 28 -36.65 33.18 51.68
C ILE A 28 -35.89 34.18 52.55
N VAL A 29 -34.60 33.93 52.82
CA VAL A 29 -33.77 34.82 53.64
C VAL A 29 -33.59 36.19 52.97
N GLY A 30 -33.41 36.21 51.65
CA GLY A 30 -33.27 37.45 50.87
C GLY A 30 -34.53 38.34 50.97
N ILE A 31 -35.71 37.77 50.76
CA ILE A 31 -36.98 38.51 50.86
C ILE A 31 -37.18 39.02 52.30
N ALA A 32 -36.98 38.16 53.31
CA ALA A 32 -37.15 38.54 54.70
C ALA A 32 -36.19 39.67 55.14
N LEU A 33 -34.96 39.69 54.63
CA LEU A 33 -34.00 40.75 54.92
C LEU A 33 -34.43 42.10 54.32
N ILE A 34 -34.86 42.11 53.06
CA ILE A 34 -35.34 43.33 52.39
C ILE A 34 -36.55 43.89 53.14
N GLU A 35 -37.49 43.01 53.50
CA GLU A 35 -38.71 43.37 54.23
C GLU A 35 -38.40 43.95 55.62
N ALA A 36 -37.50 43.31 56.36
CA ALA A 36 -37.10 43.78 57.69
C ALA A 36 -36.48 45.18 57.65
N VAL A 37 -35.63 45.45 56.65
CA VAL A 37 -35.03 46.77 56.46
C VAL A 37 -36.09 47.81 56.10
N LEU A 38 -37.02 47.48 55.19
CA LEU A 38 -38.07 48.38 54.75
C LEU A 38 -39.02 48.74 55.92
N LEU A 39 -39.43 47.74 56.72
CA LEU A 39 -40.27 47.95 57.90
C LEU A 39 -39.56 48.79 58.96
N ALA A 40 -38.28 48.52 59.23
CA ALA A 40 -37.50 49.32 60.18
C ALA A 40 -37.46 50.80 59.77
N VAL A 41 -37.24 51.09 58.49
CA VAL A 41 -37.25 52.45 57.95
C VAL A 41 -38.63 53.10 58.07
N LEU A 42 -39.70 52.35 57.75
CA LEU A 42 -41.06 52.88 57.78
C LEU A 42 -41.54 53.19 59.21
N VAL A 43 -41.28 52.28 60.16
CA VAL A 43 -41.58 52.48 61.58
C VAL A 43 -40.78 53.66 62.15
N TRP A 44 -39.49 53.74 61.84
CA TRP A 44 -38.64 54.85 62.28
C TRP A 44 -39.17 56.19 61.78
N ASN A 45 -39.43 56.30 60.48
CA ASN A 45 -39.95 57.52 59.87
C ASN A 45 -41.31 57.92 60.44
N GLY A 46 -42.26 56.97 60.50
CA GLY A 46 -43.60 57.21 61.01
C GLY A 46 -43.61 57.65 62.47
N MET A 47 -42.80 57.01 63.32
CA MET A 47 -42.66 57.38 64.72
C MET A 47 -42.03 58.77 64.89
N SER A 48 -40.98 59.07 64.11
CA SER A 48 -40.32 60.38 64.18
C SER A 48 -41.27 61.52 63.81
N GLN A 49 -42.10 61.34 62.77
CA GLN A 49 -43.07 62.34 62.34
C GLN A 49 -44.21 62.53 63.35
N LEU A 50 -44.71 61.44 63.95
CA LEU A 50 -45.75 61.52 64.97
C LEU A 50 -45.24 62.22 66.23
N GLN A 51 -44.01 61.93 66.64
CA GLN A 51 -43.40 62.60 67.78
C GLN A 51 -43.19 64.09 67.49
N SER A 52 -42.49 64.43 66.40
CA SER A 52 -42.20 65.84 66.06
C SER A 52 -43.47 66.67 65.85
N SER A 53 -44.49 66.09 65.19
CA SER A 53 -45.76 66.79 64.97
C SER A 53 -46.51 67.06 66.27
N ASN A 54 -46.47 66.13 67.23
CA ASN A 54 -47.10 66.34 68.52
C ASN A 54 -46.30 67.31 69.40
N GLU A 55 -44.97 67.26 69.35
CA GLU A 55 -44.10 68.24 70.03
C GLU A 55 -44.40 69.66 69.54
N ASP A 56 -44.39 69.87 68.22
CA ASP A 56 -44.73 71.16 67.60
C ASP A 56 -46.12 71.68 67.99
N ASN A 57 -47.09 70.78 68.18
CA ASN A 57 -48.46 71.12 68.56
C ASN A 57 -48.55 71.55 70.03
N VAL A 58 -47.84 70.85 70.92
CA VAL A 58 -47.76 71.19 72.35
C VAL A 58 -47.04 72.52 72.53
N GLU A 59 -45.90 72.73 71.86
CA GLU A 59 -45.14 73.98 71.94
C GLU A 59 -45.96 75.18 71.44
N ARG A 60 -46.67 75.04 70.30
CA ARG A 60 -47.55 76.11 69.78
C ARG A 60 -48.71 76.44 70.71
N ARG A 61 -49.30 75.43 71.37
CA ARG A 61 -50.34 75.64 72.38
C ARG A 61 -49.77 76.36 73.60
N MET A 62 -48.63 75.90 74.13
CA MET A 62 -47.97 76.50 75.28
C MET A 62 -47.59 77.97 75.04
N ALA A 63 -47.05 78.29 73.86
CA ALA A 63 -46.71 79.66 73.47
C ALA A 63 -47.96 80.56 73.34
N SER A 64 -49.11 80.00 72.98
CA SER A 64 -50.37 80.75 72.89
C SER A 64 -50.97 81.02 74.27
N ILE A 65 -50.99 80.00 75.14
CA ILE A 65 -51.40 80.14 76.55
C ILE A 65 -50.51 81.15 77.27
N SER A 66 -49.19 81.06 77.09
CA SER A 66 -48.22 81.97 77.69
C SER A 66 -48.51 83.44 77.37
N ARG A 67 -48.77 83.75 76.10
CA ARG A 67 -49.09 85.11 75.65
C ARG A 67 -50.40 85.63 76.23
N LEU A 68 -51.41 84.76 76.33
CA LEU A 68 -52.70 85.11 76.92
C LEU A 68 -52.55 85.38 78.42
N LEU A 69 -51.84 84.52 79.14
CA LEU A 69 -51.61 84.67 80.58
C LEU A 69 -50.89 85.96 80.93
N VAL A 70 -49.82 86.31 80.20
CA VAL A 70 -49.11 87.57 80.41
C VAL A 70 -50.05 88.76 80.15
N ALA A 71 -50.85 88.72 79.08
CA ALA A 71 -51.77 89.81 78.78
C ALA A 71 -52.89 89.97 79.84
N SER A 72 -53.41 88.86 80.37
CA SER A 72 -54.53 88.88 81.32
C SER A 72 -54.11 89.14 82.76
N LEU A 73 -52.92 88.68 83.18
CA LEU A 73 -52.47 88.78 84.57
C LEU A 73 -51.52 89.96 84.83
N ARG A 74 -50.85 90.50 83.81
CA ARG A 74 -49.85 91.57 84.00
C ARG A 74 -50.40 92.75 84.80
N ASP A 75 -51.53 93.31 84.37
CA ASP A 75 -52.08 94.51 85.01
C ASP A 75 -52.55 94.22 86.44
N ALA A 76 -53.13 93.05 86.68
CA ALA A 76 -53.54 92.61 88.02
C ALA A 76 -52.35 92.37 88.96
N ILE A 77 -51.26 91.78 88.46
CA ILE A 77 -50.02 91.57 89.25
C ILE A 77 -49.36 92.92 89.57
N VAL A 78 -49.26 93.84 88.60
CA VAL A 78 -48.68 95.18 88.81
C VAL A 78 -49.50 96.01 89.80
N ALA A 79 -50.84 95.93 89.72
CA ALA A 79 -51.74 96.59 90.66
C ALA A 79 -51.82 95.89 92.03
N SER A 80 -51.16 94.74 92.20
CA SER A 80 -51.27 93.88 93.40
C SER A 80 -52.72 93.47 93.72
N ASP A 81 -53.57 93.32 92.69
CA ASP A 81 -54.95 92.88 92.83
C ASP A 81 -55.02 91.35 92.89
N VAL A 82 -54.84 90.83 94.11
CA VAL A 82 -54.85 89.40 94.40
C VAL A 82 -56.18 88.75 93.98
N ALA A 83 -57.31 89.44 94.14
CA ALA A 83 -58.62 88.88 93.83
C ALA A 83 -58.80 88.64 92.32
N THR A 84 -58.33 89.58 91.49
CA THR A 84 -58.35 89.44 90.04
C THR A 84 -57.36 88.37 89.57
N VAL A 85 -56.17 88.28 90.18
CA VAL A 85 -55.20 87.21 89.89
C VAL A 85 -55.79 85.83 90.22
N GLU A 86 -56.39 85.64 91.39
CA GLU A 86 -57.02 84.37 91.75
C GLU A 86 -58.18 84.00 90.82
N ALA A 87 -59.01 84.96 90.42
CA ALA A 87 -60.12 84.73 89.50
C ALA A 87 -59.63 84.26 88.12
N VAL A 88 -58.65 84.95 87.54
CA VAL A 88 -58.08 84.58 86.23
C VAL A 88 -57.34 83.24 86.28
N VAL A 89 -56.55 82.98 87.33
CA VAL A 89 -55.88 81.68 87.51
C VAL A 89 -56.91 80.56 87.60
N LYS A 90 -58.01 80.75 88.33
CA LYS A 90 -59.08 79.75 88.45
C LYS A 90 -59.81 79.51 87.13
N ASP A 91 -60.10 80.57 86.37
CA ASP A 91 -60.76 80.46 85.06
C ASP A 91 -59.87 79.77 84.02
N VAL A 92 -58.58 80.07 83.99
CA VAL A 92 -57.63 79.41 83.08
C VAL A 92 -57.44 77.94 83.46
N MET A 93 -57.33 77.63 84.75
CA MET A 93 -57.28 76.24 85.21
C MET A 93 -58.55 75.45 84.87
N ALA A 94 -59.70 76.11 84.74
CA ALA A 94 -60.96 75.48 84.36
C ALA A 94 -61.01 75.06 82.87
N THR A 95 -60.12 75.55 82.00
CA THR A 95 -60.04 75.07 80.60
C THR A 95 -59.48 73.67 80.50
N GLY A 96 -58.72 73.23 81.51
CA GLY A 96 -58.14 71.89 81.59
C GLY A 96 -56.87 71.67 80.75
N ASP A 97 -56.36 72.71 80.09
CA ASP A 97 -55.10 72.64 79.34
C ASP A 97 -53.85 72.74 80.24
N ILE A 98 -54.00 73.36 81.42
CA ILE A 98 -52.93 73.58 82.40
C ILE A 98 -53.19 72.73 83.65
N SER A 99 -52.17 72.01 84.11
CA SER A 99 -52.27 71.07 85.25
C SER A 99 -51.97 71.74 86.58
N TYR A 100 -51.09 72.74 86.59
CA TYR A 100 -50.88 73.61 87.74
C TYR A 100 -50.46 75.00 87.28
N MET A 101 -50.79 75.99 88.09
CA MET A 101 -50.40 77.37 87.88
C MET A 101 -50.07 78.03 89.21
N ARG A 102 -48.96 78.75 89.24
CA ARG A 102 -48.42 79.45 90.40
C ARG A 102 -47.99 80.85 89.98
N VAL A 103 -48.58 81.87 90.60
CA VAL A 103 -48.23 83.27 90.36
C VAL A 103 -47.47 83.80 91.58
N LEU A 104 -46.26 84.29 91.33
CA LEU A 104 -45.34 84.83 92.32
C LEU A 104 -45.18 86.34 92.09
N GLY A 105 -45.28 87.12 93.15
CA GLY A 105 -45.04 88.57 93.15
C GLY A 105 -43.56 88.93 93.30
N PRO A 106 -43.26 90.21 93.57
CA PRO A 106 -41.89 90.67 93.78
C PRO A 106 -41.24 89.95 94.97
N GLY A 107 -40.04 89.38 94.79
CA GLY A 107 -39.33 88.63 95.82
C GLY A 107 -39.82 87.18 96.03
N ASP A 108 -40.43 86.57 95.01
CA ASP A 108 -40.97 85.19 95.02
C ASP A 108 -42.06 84.92 96.07
N ILE A 109 -42.78 85.98 96.45
CA ILE A 109 -43.93 85.87 97.36
C ILE A 109 -45.10 85.26 96.60
N LEU A 110 -45.68 84.17 97.12
CA LEU A 110 -46.82 83.50 96.49
C LEU A 110 -48.06 84.40 96.53
N ILE A 111 -48.61 84.71 95.35
CA ILE A 111 -49.88 85.46 95.20
C ILE A 111 -51.05 84.49 95.06
N ALA A 112 -50.95 83.55 94.12
CA ALA A 112 -51.99 82.57 93.84
C ALA A 112 -51.39 81.23 93.40
N GLN A 113 -52.02 80.14 93.81
CA GLN A 113 -51.65 78.79 93.39
C GLN A 113 -52.89 77.94 93.21
N VAL A 114 -53.00 77.28 92.06
CA VAL A 114 -54.08 76.33 91.76
C VAL A 114 -53.47 75.12 91.05
N GLY A 115 -53.90 73.92 91.47
CA GLY A 115 -53.38 72.64 90.97
C GLY A 115 -52.33 71.99 91.90
N GLN A 116 -51.98 70.73 91.60
CA GLN A 116 -50.92 70.00 92.29
C GLN A 116 -49.59 70.29 91.62
N LEU A 117 -48.64 70.85 92.37
CA LEU A 117 -47.28 71.05 91.85
C LEU A 117 -46.57 69.72 91.61
N PRO A 118 -45.69 69.67 90.60
CA PRO A 118 -44.80 68.54 90.39
C PRO A 118 -43.87 68.34 91.60
N VAL A 119 -43.47 67.09 91.82
CA VAL A 119 -42.58 66.69 92.93
C VAL A 119 -41.15 67.22 92.71
N GLN A 120 -40.77 67.46 91.45
CA GLN A 120 -39.50 68.07 91.07
C GLN A 120 -39.62 69.61 91.06
N PRO A 121 -38.54 70.36 91.35
CA PRO A 121 -38.57 71.82 91.25
C PRO A 121 -38.85 72.24 89.82
N VAL A 122 -39.83 73.15 89.64
CA VAL A 122 -40.22 73.71 88.34
C VAL A 122 -39.00 74.23 87.61
N ARG A 123 -38.65 73.61 86.49
CA ARG A 123 -37.57 74.06 85.61
C ARG A 123 -38.17 74.82 84.45
N HIS A 124 -37.53 75.91 84.05
CA HIS A 124 -37.85 76.48 82.75
C HIS A 124 -37.31 75.55 81.68
N GLU A 125 -38.20 74.87 80.95
CA GLU A 125 -37.83 74.08 79.79
C GLU A 125 -37.86 74.98 78.55
N ALA A 126 -36.76 75.01 77.80
CA ALA A 126 -36.65 75.82 76.58
C ALA A 126 -37.24 75.10 75.36
N GLN A 127 -37.36 73.77 75.43
CA GLN A 127 -37.89 72.91 74.39
C GLN A 127 -38.54 71.70 75.08
N LEU A 128 -39.61 71.17 74.48
CA LEU A 128 -40.32 70.02 75.03
C LEU A 128 -39.47 68.75 74.90
N ASP A 129 -39.23 68.03 76.01
CA ASP A 129 -38.62 66.71 76.01
C ASP A 129 -39.63 65.64 76.46
N LEU A 130 -40.25 64.96 75.49
CA LEU A 130 -41.22 63.89 75.76
C LEU A 130 -40.58 62.62 76.34
N SER A 131 -39.26 62.56 76.55
CA SER A 131 -38.60 61.45 77.24
C SER A 131 -38.41 61.69 78.75
N GLY A 132 -38.67 62.92 79.22
CA GLY A 132 -38.51 63.36 80.60
C GLY A 132 -39.77 63.26 81.47
N ASP A 133 -39.94 64.22 82.38
CA ASP A 133 -41.05 64.27 83.32
C ASP A 133 -42.41 64.40 82.61
N ALA A 134 -43.48 63.97 83.29
CA ALA A 134 -44.84 63.99 82.76
C ALA A 134 -45.43 65.41 82.62
N PHE A 135 -44.66 66.45 82.96
CA PHE A 135 -45.09 67.85 82.91
C PHE A 135 -44.16 68.66 82.02
N TYR A 136 -44.75 69.44 81.11
CA TYR A 136 -44.04 70.46 80.36
C TYR A 136 -44.19 71.80 81.06
N ASP A 137 -43.11 72.26 81.69
CA ASP A 137 -43.09 73.40 82.60
C ASP A 137 -42.61 74.70 81.91
N HIS A 138 -43.31 75.80 82.15
CA HIS A 138 -42.92 77.15 81.71
C HIS A 138 -42.91 78.16 82.85
N VAL A 139 -41.97 79.10 82.74
CA VAL A 139 -41.80 80.21 83.68
C VAL A 139 -41.77 81.52 82.91
N LEU A 140 -42.77 82.36 83.14
CA LEU A 140 -42.96 83.64 82.47
C LEU A 140 -42.68 84.80 83.43
N PRO A 141 -41.62 85.60 83.20
CA PRO A 141 -41.39 86.80 83.99
C PRO A 141 -42.42 87.89 83.63
N VAL A 142 -42.94 88.59 84.64
CA VAL A 142 -43.85 89.73 84.47
C VAL A 142 -43.05 91.01 84.67
N GLU A 143 -42.71 91.67 83.55
CA GLU A 143 -41.91 92.89 83.55
C GLU A 143 -42.64 94.06 82.87
N VAL A 144 -42.52 95.25 83.45
CA VAL A 144 -43.01 96.51 82.87
C VAL A 144 -41.89 97.54 82.94
N ALA A 145 -41.58 98.17 81.80
CA ALA A 145 -40.49 99.15 81.68
C ALA A 145 -39.11 98.66 82.21
N GLY A 146 -38.83 97.36 82.12
CA GLY A 146 -37.57 96.74 82.57
C GLY A 146 -37.50 96.45 84.07
N GLN A 147 -38.58 96.63 84.82
CA GLN A 147 -38.68 96.27 86.23
C GLN A 147 -39.53 95.01 86.38
N SER A 148 -39.04 94.03 87.15
CA SER A 148 -39.74 92.76 87.40
C SER A 148 -40.74 92.91 88.55
N PHE A 149 -41.98 92.51 88.27
CA PHE A 149 -43.11 92.56 89.20
C PHE A 149 -43.53 91.16 89.67
N GLY A 150 -42.87 90.10 89.20
CA GLY A 150 -43.19 88.72 89.56
C GLY A 150 -42.93 87.74 88.42
N GLN A 151 -43.33 86.49 88.63
CA GLN A 151 -43.27 85.43 87.63
C GLN A 151 -44.50 84.53 87.70
N ILE A 152 -44.93 84.04 86.54
CA ILE A 152 -46.02 83.09 86.38
C ILE A 152 -45.40 81.75 86.00
N GLN A 153 -45.59 80.75 86.83
CA GLN A 153 -45.15 79.37 86.58
C GLN A 153 -46.37 78.52 86.28
N PHE A 154 -46.33 77.72 85.24
CA PHE A 154 -47.40 76.79 84.93
C PHE A 154 -46.88 75.63 84.10
N GLY A 155 -47.52 74.47 84.24
CA GLY A 155 -47.14 73.26 83.53
C GLY A 155 -48.34 72.52 82.94
N MET A 156 -48.12 71.86 81.81
CA MET A 156 -49.10 70.99 81.16
C MET A 156 -48.73 69.52 81.36
N ASP A 157 -49.71 68.68 81.70
CA ASP A 157 -49.55 67.22 81.72
C ASP A 157 -49.40 66.67 80.30
N VAL A 158 -48.20 66.19 79.97
CA VAL A 158 -47.84 65.52 78.72
C VAL A 158 -47.78 64.00 78.87
N GLY A 159 -48.06 63.45 80.06
CA GLY A 159 -48.04 62.01 80.32
C GLY A 159 -49.03 61.23 79.44
N ARG A 160 -50.22 61.79 79.19
CA ARG A 160 -51.17 61.19 78.23
C ARG A 160 -50.60 61.08 76.81
N LEU A 161 -49.79 62.06 76.39
CA LEU A 161 -49.18 62.06 75.07
C LEU A 161 -48.04 61.02 74.98
N GLN A 162 -47.24 60.90 76.04
CA GLN A 162 -46.23 59.84 76.18
C GLN A 162 -46.87 58.44 76.11
N ASP A 163 -48.00 58.23 76.80
CA ASP A 163 -48.76 56.99 76.73
C ASP A 163 -49.26 56.69 75.32
N LEU A 164 -49.79 57.70 74.61
CA LEU A 164 -50.25 57.55 73.22
C LEU A 164 -49.10 57.21 72.26
N LEU A 165 -47.95 57.88 72.39
CA LEU A 165 -46.75 57.55 71.61
C LEU A 165 -46.21 56.15 71.95
N GLY A 166 -46.24 55.78 73.22
CA GLY A 166 -45.92 54.43 73.69
C GLY A 166 -46.84 53.37 73.07
N GLN A 167 -48.15 53.60 73.07
CA GLN A 167 -49.14 52.72 72.43
C GLN A 167 -48.93 52.64 70.92
N ALA A 168 -48.69 53.78 70.26
CA ALA A 168 -48.41 53.83 68.82
C ALA A 168 -47.18 52.98 68.48
N ARG A 169 -46.08 53.11 69.24
CA ARG A 169 -44.87 52.28 69.06
C ARG A 169 -45.17 50.78 69.18
N HIS A 170 -45.95 50.37 70.17
CA HIS A 170 -46.36 48.96 70.32
C HIS A 170 -47.17 48.48 69.10
N TRP A 171 -48.11 49.30 68.60
CA TRP A 171 -48.89 48.97 67.40
C TRP A 171 -48.02 48.86 66.14
N TYR A 172 -47.06 49.77 65.95
CA TYR A 172 -46.10 49.70 64.84
C TYR A 172 -45.28 48.41 64.88
N LEU A 173 -44.73 48.05 66.06
CA LEU A 173 -43.96 46.81 66.21
C LEU A 173 -44.83 45.55 66.01
N ALA A 174 -46.06 45.55 66.52
CA ALA A 174 -46.99 44.45 66.34
C ALA A 174 -47.37 44.26 64.86
N LEU A 175 -47.60 45.35 64.13
CA LEU A 175 -47.89 45.32 62.70
C LEU A 175 -46.70 44.79 61.90
N SER A 176 -45.48 45.26 62.18
CA SER A 176 -44.27 44.76 61.52
C SER A 176 -44.02 43.27 61.80
N ALA A 177 -44.29 42.80 63.03
CA ALA A 177 -44.18 41.39 63.36
C ALA A 177 -45.20 40.53 62.58
N LEU A 178 -46.44 41.01 62.44
CA LEU A 178 -47.48 40.35 61.65
C LEU A 178 -47.11 40.26 60.17
N GLU A 179 -46.62 41.36 59.59
CA GLU A 179 -46.19 41.41 58.19
C GLU A 179 -45.02 40.46 57.93
N MET A 180 -44.01 40.46 58.81
CA MET A 180 -42.89 39.52 58.75
C MET A 180 -43.37 38.06 58.79
N ALA A 181 -44.34 37.75 59.65
CA ALA A 181 -44.91 36.40 59.73
C ALA A 181 -45.64 36.02 58.43
N LEU A 182 -46.41 36.94 57.84
CA LEU A 182 -47.14 36.71 56.60
C LEU A 182 -46.17 36.49 55.42
N VAL A 183 -45.12 37.30 55.31
CA VAL A 183 -44.07 37.14 54.29
C VAL A 183 -43.34 35.81 54.46
N ALA A 184 -43.04 35.40 55.69
CA ALA A 184 -42.41 34.11 55.97
C ALA A 184 -43.30 32.93 55.52
N VAL A 185 -44.60 32.96 55.84
CA VAL A 185 -45.57 31.93 55.43
C VAL A 185 -45.70 31.90 53.90
N PHE A 186 -45.89 33.05 53.26
CA PHE A 186 -46.01 33.15 51.80
C PHE A 186 -44.76 32.60 51.10
N SER A 187 -43.58 33.01 51.57
CA SER A 187 -42.29 32.55 51.02
C SER A 187 -42.07 31.05 51.24
N PHE A 188 -42.54 30.49 52.36
CA PHE A 188 -42.48 29.06 52.63
C PHE A 188 -43.35 28.25 51.67
N VAL A 189 -44.59 28.70 51.43
CA VAL A 189 -45.57 28.05 50.54
C VAL A 189 -45.10 28.12 49.09
N LEU A 190 -44.78 29.33 48.58
CA LEU A 190 -44.33 29.54 47.22
C LEU A 190 -43.05 28.73 46.92
N GLY A 191 -42.09 28.77 47.85
CA GLY A 191 -40.85 28.00 47.74
C GLY A 191 -41.09 26.49 47.72
N GLY A 192 -42.10 25.99 48.43
CA GLY A 192 -42.48 24.57 48.43
C GLY A 192 -43.02 24.10 47.08
N VAL A 193 -43.96 24.86 46.50
CA VAL A 193 -44.58 24.54 45.21
C VAL A 193 -43.54 24.52 44.08
N LEU A 194 -42.72 25.58 43.98
CA LEU A 194 -41.78 25.77 42.88
C LEU A 194 -40.61 24.76 42.95
N THR A 195 -40.05 24.53 44.14
CA THR A 195 -38.92 23.59 44.32
C THR A 195 -39.35 22.14 44.07
N GLY A 196 -40.60 21.78 44.41
CA GLY A 196 -41.10 20.43 44.23
C GLY A 196 -41.16 19.97 42.77
N GLN A 197 -41.54 20.86 41.86
CA GLN A 197 -41.55 20.54 40.43
C GLN A 197 -40.13 20.45 39.84
N LEU A 198 -39.23 21.35 40.23
CA LEU A 198 -37.83 21.33 39.80
C LEU A 198 -37.09 20.07 40.24
N LEU A 199 -37.36 19.57 41.44
CA LEU A 199 -36.77 18.31 41.91
C LEU A 199 -37.21 17.12 41.05
N LYS A 200 -38.50 17.04 40.69
CA LYS A 200 -39.00 15.98 39.80
C LYS A 200 -38.37 16.05 38.40
N LEU A 201 -38.21 17.24 37.86
CA LEU A 201 -37.54 17.44 36.57
C LEU A 201 -36.06 17.02 36.64
N ARG A 202 -35.36 17.39 37.73
CA ARG A 202 -33.98 16.95 37.98
C ARG A 202 -33.87 15.43 38.04
N ASP A 203 -34.73 14.79 38.83
CA ASP A 203 -34.69 13.34 39.04
C ASP A 203 -35.01 12.59 37.74
N ALA A 204 -36.00 13.07 36.98
CA ALA A 204 -36.29 12.51 35.65
C ALA A 204 -35.13 12.71 34.67
N SER A 205 -34.48 13.87 34.68
CA SER A 205 -33.29 14.11 33.85
C SER A 205 -32.12 13.20 34.23
N GLN A 206 -31.93 12.90 35.52
CA GLN A 206 -30.92 11.93 35.97
C GLN A 206 -31.27 10.50 35.54
N ALA A 207 -32.53 10.10 35.62
CA ALA A 207 -33.00 8.80 35.14
C ALA A 207 -32.80 8.64 33.62
N LEU A 208 -33.13 9.69 32.84
CA LEU A 208 -32.93 9.72 31.39
C LEU A 208 -31.43 9.60 31.04
N ALA A 209 -30.56 10.30 31.77
CA ALA A 209 -29.11 10.19 31.61
C ALA A 209 -28.57 8.81 32.01
N GLY A 210 -29.25 8.12 32.93
CA GLY A 210 -28.97 6.74 33.33
C GLY A 210 -29.45 5.69 32.33
N GLY A 211 -30.08 6.08 31.22
CA GLY A 211 -30.57 5.18 30.16
C GLY A 211 -32.03 4.76 30.30
N ASP A 212 -32.78 5.29 31.26
CA ASP A 212 -34.24 5.08 31.34
C ASP A 212 -34.97 6.12 30.50
N PHE A 213 -35.24 5.78 29.23
CA PHE A 213 -36.00 6.65 28.32
C PHE A 213 -37.52 6.61 28.53
N SER A 214 -38.02 5.78 29.46
CA SER A 214 -39.46 5.68 29.77
C SER A 214 -39.93 6.70 30.81
N VAL A 215 -38.98 7.34 31.50
CA VAL A 215 -39.28 8.34 32.54
C VAL A 215 -40.04 9.54 31.97
N ARG A 216 -41.13 9.94 32.60
CA ARG A 216 -41.91 11.13 32.21
C ARG A 216 -42.11 12.04 33.41
N VAL A 217 -41.95 13.34 33.18
CA VAL A 217 -42.22 14.36 34.18
C VAL A 217 -43.70 14.69 34.14
N PRO A 218 -44.43 14.65 35.27
CA PRO A 218 -45.84 14.99 35.31
C PRO A 218 -46.03 16.48 34.99
N VAL A 219 -46.83 16.76 33.95
CA VAL A 219 -47.18 18.13 33.54
C VAL A 219 -48.39 18.58 34.36
N ARG A 220 -48.25 19.68 35.11
CA ARG A 220 -49.35 20.29 35.87
C ARG A 220 -49.38 21.79 35.59
N GLY A 221 -50.53 22.31 35.18
CA GLY A 221 -50.69 23.73 34.84
C GLY A 221 -50.19 24.09 33.45
N GLU A 222 -50.14 25.40 33.18
CA GLU A 222 -49.74 25.98 31.88
C GLU A 222 -48.59 26.98 32.03
N ASP A 223 -47.86 26.93 33.14
CA ASP A 223 -46.69 27.78 33.38
C ASP A 223 -45.44 27.29 32.60
N GLU A 224 -44.34 28.05 32.73
CA GLU A 224 -43.06 27.76 32.08
C GLU A 224 -42.46 26.42 32.56
N LEU A 225 -42.78 26.00 33.78
CA LEU A 225 -42.38 24.68 34.31
C LEU A 225 -43.14 23.55 33.63
N ALA A 226 -44.43 23.74 33.33
CA ALA A 226 -45.22 22.80 32.54
C ALA A 226 -44.71 22.70 31.09
N GLU A 227 -44.33 23.81 30.47
CA GLU A 227 -43.75 23.81 29.12
C GLU A 227 -42.42 23.06 29.06
N THR A 228 -41.51 23.31 30.01
CA THR A 228 -40.23 22.60 30.11
C THR A 228 -40.42 21.11 30.38
N ALA A 229 -41.38 20.72 31.22
CA ALA A 229 -41.73 19.31 31.41
C ALA A 229 -42.26 18.64 30.12
N ARG A 230 -43.08 19.35 29.32
CA ARG A 230 -43.53 18.86 28.01
C ARG A 230 -42.37 18.70 27.03
N ALA A 231 -41.47 19.69 26.97
CA ALA A 231 -40.29 19.61 26.11
C ALA A 231 -39.36 18.45 26.50
N PHE A 232 -39.15 18.24 27.81
CA PHE A 232 -38.40 17.11 28.34
C PHE A 232 -39.03 15.77 27.92
N ASN A 233 -40.34 15.61 28.09
CA ASN A 233 -41.04 14.38 27.71
C ASN A 233 -40.91 14.08 26.20
N ARG A 234 -41.04 15.09 25.33
CA ARG A 234 -40.82 14.93 23.88
C ARG A 234 -39.40 14.48 23.54
N MET A 235 -38.40 15.01 24.25
CA MET A 235 -37.01 14.58 24.08
C MET A 235 -36.82 13.13 24.51
N ALA A 236 -37.43 12.73 25.63
CA ALA A 236 -37.38 11.35 26.10
C ALA A 236 -38.06 10.37 25.12
N ASP A 237 -39.19 10.75 24.52
CA ASP A 237 -39.85 9.98 23.45
C ASP A 237 -38.92 9.82 22.23
N MET A 238 -38.35 10.92 21.74
CA MET A 238 -37.46 10.92 20.57
C MET A 238 -36.22 10.05 20.79
N LEU A 239 -35.62 10.11 21.98
CA LEU A 239 -34.47 9.26 22.34
C LEU A 239 -34.86 7.79 22.40
N SER A 240 -35.99 7.45 23.03
CA SER A 240 -36.51 6.08 23.10
C SER A 240 -36.73 5.47 21.71
N ASP A 241 -37.30 6.25 20.79
CA ASP A 241 -37.53 5.80 19.41
C ASP A 241 -36.22 5.64 18.63
N HIS A 242 -35.28 6.59 18.77
CA HIS A 242 -33.97 6.49 18.13
C HIS A 242 -33.20 5.26 18.60
N THR A 243 -33.19 4.98 19.90
CA THR A 243 -32.50 3.81 20.45
C THR A 243 -33.10 2.51 19.93
N ARG A 244 -34.44 2.42 19.86
CA ARG A 244 -35.13 1.25 19.32
C ARG A 244 -34.80 1.01 17.85
N ILE A 245 -34.87 2.05 17.02
CA ILE A 245 -34.55 1.97 15.59
C ILE A 245 -33.07 1.58 15.39
N LEU A 246 -32.17 2.15 16.20
CA LEU A 246 -30.75 1.83 16.14
C LEU A 246 -30.50 0.36 16.51
N GLU A 247 -31.10 -0.15 17.58
CA GLU A 247 -30.98 -1.56 17.98
C GLU A 247 -31.50 -2.50 16.88
N GLU A 248 -32.64 -2.19 16.28
CA GLU A 248 -33.21 -2.97 15.18
C GLU A 248 -32.29 -2.95 13.94
N THR A 249 -31.75 -1.78 13.58
CA THR A 249 -30.82 -1.62 12.46
C THR A 249 -29.51 -2.38 12.69
N VAL A 250 -28.96 -2.31 13.91
CA VAL A 250 -27.74 -3.04 14.30
C VAL A 250 -28.00 -4.54 14.22
N ARG A 251 -29.14 -5.01 14.73
CA ARG A 251 -29.53 -6.42 14.65
C ARG A 251 -29.63 -6.90 13.20
N GLN A 252 -30.30 -6.14 12.34
CA GLN A 252 -30.44 -6.48 10.91
C GLN A 252 -29.08 -6.56 10.22
N ARG A 253 -28.24 -5.52 10.36
CA ARG A 253 -26.89 -5.51 9.77
C ARG A 253 -26.01 -6.65 10.28
N THR A 254 -26.19 -7.05 11.54
CA THR A 254 -25.42 -8.17 12.11
C THR A 254 -25.80 -9.49 11.42
N LEU A 255 -27.08 -9.70 11.12
CA LEU A 255 -27.54 -10.88 10.38
C LEU A 255 -27.04 -10.86 8.93
N ASP A 256 -27.19 -9.72 8.24
CA ASP A 256 -26.73 -9.58 6.85
C ASP A 256 -25.20 -9.84 6.73
N LEU A 257 -24.41 -9.34 7.69
CA LEU A 257 -22.96 -9.59 7.75
C LEU A 257 -22.63 -11.06 7.99
N GLN A 258 -23.39 -11.76 8.84
CA GLN A 258 -23.18 -13.20 9.09
C GLN A 258 -23.46 -14.03 7.83
N ASP A 259 -24.50 -13.70 7.08
CA ASP A 259 -24.82 -14.41 5.85
C ASP A 259 -23.79 -14.12 4.74
N ALA A 260 -23.36 -12.86 4.61
CA ALA A 260 -22.28 -12.50 3.70
C ALA A 260 -20.95 -13.19 4.04
N LEU A 261 -20.63 -13.35 5.33
CA LEU A 261 -19.43 -14.10 5.76
C LEU A 261 -19.52 -15.58 5.37
N ARG A 262 -20.67 -16.22 5.58
CA ARG A 262 -20.88 -17.62 5.17
C ARG A 262 -20.75 -17.82 3.67
N GLU A 263 -21.32 -16.91 2.88
CA GLU A 263 -21.20 -16.97 1.41
C GLU A 263 -19.74 -16.82 0.97
N ARG A 264 -19.01 -15.87 1.57
CA ARG A 264 -17.59 -15.67 1.30
C ARG A 264 -16.74 -16.89 1.69
N GLU A 265 -17.01 -17.52 2.83
CA GLU A 265 -16.31 -18.73 3.26
C GLU A 265 -16.53 -19.88 2.26
N ALA A 266 -17.78 -20.11 1.85
CA ALA A 266 -18.11 -21.13 0.84
C ALA A 266 -17.43 -20.86 -0.51
N ALA A 267 -17.39 -19.60 -0.96
CA ALA A 267 -16.70 -19.22 -2.18
C ALA A 267 -15.18 -19.44 -2.09
N ASN A 268 -14.58 -19.14 -0.94
CA ASN A 268 -13.15 -19.33 -0.73
C ASN A 268 -12.77 -20.83 -0.72
N ASP A 269 -13.58 -21.67 -0.06
CA ASP A 269 -13.40 -23.12 -0.08
C ASP A 269 -13.51 -23.69 -1.51
N HIS A 270 -14.45 -23.18 -2.31
CA HIS A 270 -14.58 -23.57 -3.71
C HIS A 270 -13.35 -23.17 -4.54
N LEU A 271 -12.86 -21.94 -4.36
CA LEU A 271 -11.65 -21.45 -5.03
C LEU A 271 -10.41 -22.27 -4.66
N GLN A 272 -10.26 -22.65 -3.39
CA GLN A 272 -9.14 -23.48 -2.95
C GLN A 272 -9.17 -24.87 -3.62
N ARG A 273 -10.34 -25.50 -3.73
CA ARG A 273 -10.48 -26.79 -4.42
C ARG A 273 -10.15 -26.68 -5.90
N LEU A 274 -10.60 -25.60 -6.55
CA LEU A 274 -10.34 -25.37 -7.96
C LEU A 274 -8.85 -25.13 -8.23
N ASN A 275 -8.19 -24.32 -7.41
CA ASN A 275 -6.75 -24.10 -7.50
C ASN A 275 -5.97 -25.40 -7.32
N PHE A 276 -6.32 -26.23 -6.34
CA PHE A 276 -5.66 -27.52 -6.15
C PHE A 276 -5.82 -28.45 -7.37
N ALA A 277 -7.03 -28.51 -7.95
CA ALA A 277 -7.27 -29.29 -9.16
C ALA A 277 -6.48 -28.77 -10.36
N LEU A 278 -6.40 -27.44 -10.53
CA LEU A 278 -5.65 -26.80 -11.60
C LEU A 278 -4.14 -27.06 -11.45
N GLU A 279 -3.60 -26.95 -10.24
CA GLU A 279 -2.20 -27.23 -9.95
C GLU A 279 -1.85 -28.69 -10.29
N ALA A 280 -2.72 -29.64 -9.93
CA ALA A 280 -2.53 -31.05 -10.24
C ALA A 280 -2.53 -31.33 -11.76
N GLU A 281 -3.43 -30.72 -12.52
CA GLU A 281 -3.45 -30.86 -13.98
C GLU A 281 -2.22 -30.22 -14.63
N LYS A 282 -1.76 -29.07 -14.12
CA LYS A 282 -0.53 -28.42 -14.59
C LYS A 282 0.69 -29.31 -14.37
N VAL A 283 0.83 -29.93 -13.21
CA VAL A 283 1.94 -30.83 -12.91
C VAL A 283 1.96 -32.02 -13.88
N LYS A 284 0.81 -32.67 -14.11
CA LYS A 284 0.70 -33.78 -15.08
C LYS A 284 1.09 -33.35 -16.50
N ALA A 285 0.63 -32.18 -16.95
CA ALA A 285 0.97 -31.66 -18.27
C ALA A 285 2.48 -31.39 -18.40
N GLN A 286 3.11 -30.84 -17.35
CA GLN A 286 4.54 -30.59 -17.31
C GLN A 286 5.35 -31.89 -17.35
N GLU A 287 4.97 -32.88 -16.55
CA GLU A 287 5.60 -34.21 -16.53
C GLU A 287 5.51 -34.90 -17.89
N ALA A 288 4.33 -34.86 -18.53
CA ALA A 288 4.13 -35.40 -19.87
C ALA A 288 5.03 -34.70 -20.92
N SER A 289 5.19 -33.37 -20.82
CA SER A 289 6.04 -32.59 -21.73
C SER A 289 7.53 -32.94 -21.56
N VAL A 290 7.99 -33.06 -20.31
CA VAL A 290 9.37 -33.47 -20.01
C VAL A 290 9.64 -34.89 -20.50
N ALA A 291 8.74 -35.83 -20.24
CA ALA A 291 8.85 -37.21 -20.69
C ALA A 291 8.89 -37.29 -22.23
N LYS A 292 8.02 -36.54 -22.93
CA LYS A 292 8.03 -36.43 -24.40
C LYS A 292 9.39 -35.95 -24.93
N SER A 293 9.95 -34.92 -24.30
CA SER A 293 11.24 -34.34 -24.70
C SER A 293 12.41 -35.30 -24.47
N GLN A 294 12.45 -35.97 -23.32
CA GLN A 294 13.49 -36.97 -23.00
C GLN A 294 13.40 -38.18 -23.93
N PHE A 295 12.19 -38.68 -24.19
CA PHE A 295 11.97 -39.78 -25.12
C PHE A 295 12.51 -39.45 -26.51
N LEU A 296 12.20 -38.27 -27.05
CA LEU A 296 12.70 -37.85 -28.36
C LEU A 296 14.23 -37.70 -28.39
N ALA A 297 14.83 -37.20 -27.31
CA ALA A 297 16.29 -37.09 -27.21
C ALA A 297 16.99 -38.46 -27.21
N VAL A 298 16.46 -39.45 -26.48
CA VAL A 298 17.01 -40.82 -26.48
C VAL A 298 16.80 -41.47 -27.85
N MET A 299 15.59 -41.41 -28.39
CA MET A 299 15.26 -41.97 -29.71
C MET A 299 16.13 -41.37 -30.82
N SER A 300 16.49 -40.09 -30.74
CA SER A 300 17.47 -39.49 -31.65
C SER A 300 18.78 -40.27 -31.70
N HIS A 301 19.38 -40.51 -30.53
CA HIS A 301 20.67 -41.14 -30.43
C HIS A 301 20.61 -42.60 -30.93
N GLU A 302 19.53 -43.30 -30.56
CA GLU A 302 19.24 -44.67 -30.99
C GLU A 302 18.99 -44.79 -32.49
N ILE A 303 18.44 -43.76 -33.15
CA ILE A 303 18.22 -43.77 -34.61
C ILE A 303 19.47 -43.27 -35.35
N ARG A 304 20.21 -42.30 -34.79
CA ARG A 304 21.40 -41.71 -35.42
C ARG A 304 22.54 -42.72 -35.56
N THR A 305 22.77 -43.55 -34.54
CA THR A 305 23.84 -44.55 -34.53
C THR A 305 23.74 -45.56 -35.70
N PRO A 306 22.61 -46.26 -35.92
CA PRO A 306 22.48 -47.19 -37.04
C PRO A 306 22.49 -46.47 -38.41
N ILE A 307 21.90 -45.27 -38.52
CA ILE A 307 21.94 -44.50 -39.78
C ILE A 307 23.38 -44.13 -40.15
N ASN A 308 24.20 -43.75 -39.16
CA ASN A 308 25.61 -43.45 -39.39
C ASN A 308 26.40 -44.69 -39.84
N GLY A 309 26.10 -45.85 -39.28
CA GLY A 309 26.68 -47.11 -39.73
C GLY A 309 26.33 -47.43 -41.19
N VAL A 310 25.07 -47.23 -41.59
CA VAL A 310 24.60 -47.42 -42.98
C VAL A 310 25.28 -46.42 -43.92
N LEU A 311 25.29 -45.13 -43.56
CA LEU A 311 25.93 -44.08 -44.36
C LEU A 311 27.44 -44.29 -44.51
N GLY A 312 28.13 -44.64 -43.43
CA GLY A 312 29.56 -44.96 -43.47
C GLY A 312 29.83 -46.16 -44.39
N SER A 313 29.01 -47.20 -44.31
CA SER A 313 29.13 -48.37 -45.21
C SER A 313 28.88 -48.03 -46.67
N LEU A 314 27.88 -47.18 -46.96
CA LEU A 314 27.59 -46.70 -48.32
C LEU A 314 28.74 -45.84 -48.87
N GLN A 315 29.31 -44.95 -48.05
CA GLN A 315 30.47 -44.15 -48.42
C GLN A 315 31.72 -45.00 -48.70
N LEU A 316 31.95 -46.05 -47.93
CA LEU A 316 33.03 -47.01 -48.19
C LEU A 316 32.79 -47.78 -49.49
N ALA A 317 31.55 -48.23 -49.73
CA ALA A 317 31.19 -48.92 -50.96
C ALA A 317 31.39 -48.05 -52.20
N LEU A 318 31.02 -46.76 -52.13
CA LEU A 318 31.21 -45.79 -53.21
C LEU A 318 32.68 -45.50 -53.57
N ARG A 319 33.62 -45.83 -52.68
CA ARG A 319 35.06 -45.69 -52.92
C ARG A 319 35.69 -46.92 -53.59
N CYS A 320 34.95 -48.01 -53.76
CA CYS A 320 35.40 -49.19 -54.48
C CYS A 320 35.22 -49.01 -56.01
N PRO A 321 35.92 -49.80 -56.86
CA PRO A 321 35.58 -49.89 -58.26
C PRO A 321 34.18 -50.51 -58.43
N LEU A 322 33.25 -49.71 -58.95
CA LEU A 322 31.84 -50.06 -59.14
C LEU A 322 31.45 -49.87 -60.60
N ASP A 323 30.50 -50.67 -61.08
CA ASP A 323 29.81 -50.36 -62.33
C ASP A 323 28.90 -49.13 -62.17
N GLU A 324 28.52 -48.51 -63.29
CA GLU A 324 27.79 -47.24 -63.27
C GLU A 324 26.39 -47.36 -62.65
N VAL A 325 25.74 -48.52 -62.82
CA VAL A 325 24.41 -48.77 -62.28
C VAL A 325 24.48 -48.90 -60.75
N LEU A 326 25.43 -49.66 -60.23
CA LEU A 326 25.64 -49.87 -58.80
C LEU A 326 26.12 -48.60 -58.10
N ARG A 327 26.99 -47.80 -58.75
CA ARG A 327 27.36 -46.47 -58.28
C ARG A 327 26.13 -45.59 -58.11
N GLN A 328 25.27 -45.50 -59.12
CA GLN A 328 24.07 -44.67 -59.06
C GLN A 328 23.06 -45.13 -57.98
N HIS A 329 22.92 -46.44 -57.75
CA HIS A 329 22.10 -46.97 -56.65
C HIS A 329 22.68 -46.63 -55.27
N LEU A 330 24.00 -46.74 -55.10
CA LEU A 330 24.67 -46.41 -53.84
C LEU A 330 24.66 -44.90 -53.56
N GLU A 331 24.83 -44.06 -54.58
CA GLU A 331 24.68 -42.60 -54.47
C GLU A 331 23.24 -42.23 -54.05
N THR A 332 22.24 -42.86 -54.66
CA THR A 332 20.83 -42.67 -54.32
C THR A 332 20.52 -43.11 -52.89
N ALA A 333 21.04 -44.27 -52.47
CA ALA A 333 20.90 -44.76 -51.10
C ALA A 333 21.60 -43.84 -50.08
N SER A 334 22.79 -43.34 -50.41
CA SER A 334 23.54 -42.41 -49.56
C SER A 334 22.80 -41.08 -49.40
N SER A 335 22.32 -40.50 -50.50
CA SER A 335 21.51 -39.28 -50.50
C SER A 335 20.22 -39.47 -49.69
N SER A 336 19.57 -40.64 -49.82
CA SER A 336 18.36 -40.95 -49.04
C SER A 336 18.64 -41.09 -47.54
N GLY A 337 19.77 -41.70 -47.16
CA GLY A 337 20.19 -41.81 -45.77
C GLY A 337 20.56 -40.45 -45.16
N GLN A 338 21.21 -39.57 -45.94
CA GLN A 338 21.51 -38.19 -45.54
C GLN A 338 20.25 -37.37 -45.33
N LEU A 339 19.27 -37.50 -46.24
CA LEU A 339 17.96 -36.88 -46.09
C LEU A 339 17.27 -37.37 -44.81
N LEU A 340 17.21 -38.69 -44.56
CA LEU A 340 16.58 -39.23 -43.36
C LEU A 340 17.24 -38.69 -42.08
N ARG A 341 18.57 -38.59 -42.06
CA ARG A 341 19.31 -38.01 -40.93
C ARG A 341 18.91 -36.55 -40.70
N GLN A 342 18.82 -35.75 -41.75
CA GLN A 342 18.38 -34.36 -41.66
C GLN A 342 16.96 -34.23 -41.10
N ILE A 343 16.03 -35.10 -41.53
CA ILE A 343 14.65 -35.11 -41.00
C ILE A 343 14.61 -35.38 -39.50
N ILE A 344 15.43 -36.32 -39.03
CA ILE A 344 15.52 -36.65 -37.61
C ILE A 344 16.08 -35.46 -36.84
N ASP A 345 17.16 -34.85 -37.32
CA ASP A 345 17.76 -33.66 -36.71
C ASP A 345 16.74 -32.50 -36.66
N ASP A 346 15.96 -32.29 -37.73
CA ASP A 346 14.88 -31.29 -37.80
C ASP A 346 13.76 -31.53 -36.76
N ILE A 347 13.30 -32.78 -36.58
CA ILE A 347 12.28 -33.14 -35.57
C ILE A 347 12.78 -32.86 -34.16
N LEU A 348 14.08 -33.04 -33.93
CA LEU A 348 14.69 -32.83 -32.62
C LEU A 348 14.91 -31.37 -32.31
N ASP A 349 15.39 -30.60 -33.29
CA ASP A 349 15.45 -29.15 -33.19
C ASP A 349 14.04 -28.59 -32.90
N HIS A 350 13.01 -29.08 -33.60
CA HIS A 350 11.62 -28.69 -33.32
C HIS A 350 11.21 -28.96 -31.87
N SER A 351 11.57 -30.14 -31.35
CA SER A 351 11.24 -30.57 -29.98
C SER A 351 12.01 -29.79 -28.91
N LYS A 352 13.30 -29.49 -29.16
CA LYS A 352 14.12 -28.65 -28.26
C LYS A 352 13.60 -27.23 -28.21
N ILE A 353 13.14 -26.69 -29.33
CA ILE A 353 12.55 -25.35 -29.40
C ILE A 353 11.20 -25.31 -28.68
N GLU A 354 10.32 -26.30 -28.87
CA GLU A 354 9.03 -26.39 -28.16
C GLU A 354 9.23 -26.43 -26.64
N ALA A 355 10.31 -27.05 -26.17
CA ALA A 355 10.68 -27.13 -24.77
C ALA A 355 11.46 -25.90 -24.24
N GLY A 356 11.78 -24.91 -25.09
CA GLY A 356 12.56 -23.73 -24.71
C GLY A 356 14.03 -24.02 -24.35
N LYS A 357 14.59 -25.15 -24.81
CA LYS A 357 15.95 -25.62 -24.48
C LYS A 357 16.97 -25.39 -25.60
N LEU A 358 16.63 -24.57 -26.61
CA LEU A 358 17.58 -24.24 -27.67
C LEU A 358 18.54 -23.15 -27.18
N GLU A 359 19.82 -23.48 -27.07
CA GLU A 359 20.88 -22.52 -26.80
C GLU A 359 21.39 -21.95 -28.13
N ILE A 360 21.40 -20.62 -28.25
CA ILE A 360 21.97 -19.90 -29.40
C ILE A 360 23.41 -19.51 -29.06
N LEU A 361 24.36 -20.02 -29.84
CA LEU A 361 25.76 -19.69 -29.68
C LEU A 361 26.04 -18.26 -30.16
N HIS A 362 26.93 -17.55 -29.48
CA HIS A 362 27.35 -16.19 -29.83
C HIS A 362 28.84 -16.20 -30.15
N GLU A 363 29.20 -16.66 -31.35
CA GLU A 363 30.59 -16.78 -31.81
C GLU A 363 30.89 -15.87 -33.02
N PRO A 364 32.16 -15.52 -33.30
CA PRO A 364 32.52 -14.79 -34.51
C PRO A 364 32.24 -15.61 -35.78
N VAL A 365 31.44 -15.07 -36.68
CA VAL A 365 31.04 -15.67 -37.96
C VAL A 365 31.55 -14.81 -39.11
N HIS A 366 32.36 -15.40 -39.99
CA HIS A 366 32.82 -14.75 -41.22
C HIS A 366 31.74 -14.84 -42.31
N LEU A 367 30.97 -13.76 -42.51
CA LEU A 367 29.85 -13.73 -43.45
C LEU A 367 30.26 -14.06 -44.90
N PRO A 368 31.36 -13.52 -45.46
CA PRO A 368 31.75 -13.82 -46.84
C PRO A 368 32.05 -15.29 -47.09
N SER A 369 32.69 -15.99 -46.14
CA SER A 369 32.96 -17.43 -46.27
C SER A 369 31.67 -18.24 -46.14
N LEU A 370 30.84 -17.92 -45.15
CA LEU A 370 29.55 -18.59 -44.94
C LEU A 370 28.69 -18.55 -46.21
N LEU A 371 28.55 -17.36 -46.82
CA LEU A 371 27.79 -17.18 -48.05
C LEU A 371 28.40 -17.96 -49.21
N ARG A 372 29.73 -17.89 -49.39
CA ARG A 372 30.45 -18.61 -50.45
C ARG A 372 30.24 -20.12 -50.37
N ASP A 373 30.35 -20.70 -49.18
CA ASP A 373 30.17 -22.14 -48.97
C ASP A 373 28.75 -22.59 -49.32
N ILE A 374 27.74 -21.82 -48.91
CA ILE A 374 26.33 -22.13 -49.18
C ILE A 374 26.05 -22.08 -50.68
N LEU A 375 26.57 -21.08 -51.38
CA LEU A 375 26.43 -20.97 -52.83
C LEU A 375 27.12 -22.13 -53.55
N ALA A 376 28.35 -22.48 -53.14
CA ALA A 376 29.09 -23.59 -53.73
C ALA A 376 28.33 -24.93 -53.60
N MET A 377 27.65 -25.14 -52.48
CA MET A 377 26.80 -26.32 -52.27
C MET A 377 25.56 -26.35 -53.19
N LEU A 378 24.97 -25.20 -53.53
CA LEU A 378 23.75 -25.11 -54.33
C LEU A 378 24.02 -24.91 -55.83
N ALA A 379 25.23 -24.55 -56.22
CA ALA A 379 25.62 -24.29 -57.60
C ALA A 379 25.31 -25.45 -58.55
N PRO A 380 25.63 -26.72 -58.26
CA PRO A 380 25.34 -27.82 -59.19
C PRO A 380 23.84 -27.98 -59.48
N ALA A 381 22.99 -27.80 -58.46
CA ALA A 381 21.54 -27.92 -58.59
C ALA A 381 20.93 -26.74 -59.36
N ALA A 382 21.49 -25.54 -59.21
CA ALA A 382 21.08 -24.36 -59.95
C ALA A 382 21.55 -24.40 -61.42
N GLU A 383 22.79 -24.83 -61.66
CA GLU A 383 23.39 -24.99 -63.00
C GLU A 383 22.67 -26.06 -63.83
N ALA A 384 22.28 -27.18 -63.21
CA ALA A 384 21.48 -28.23 -63.86
C ALA A 384 20.13 -27.70 -64.38
N LYS A 385 19.61 -26.61 -63.80
CA LYS A 385 18.38 -25.93 -64.23
C LYS A 385 18.64 -24.67 -65.06
N LEU A 386 19.90 -24.34 -65.36
CA LEU A 386 20.31 -23.08 -66.00
C LEU A 386 19.76 -21.84 -65.27
N LEU A 387 19.68 -21.91 -63.94
CA LEU A 387 19.11 -20.87 -63.09
C LEU A 387 20.26 -20.05 -62.46
N PRO A 388 20.45 -18.77 -62.83
CA PRO A 388 21.46 -17.92 -62.22
C PRO A 388 21.17 -17.73 -60.73
N LEU A 389 22.15 -18.10 -59.90
CA LEU A 389 22.17 -17.86 -58.46
C LEU A 389 23.13 -16.72 -58.16
N ARG A 390 22.61 -15.59 -57.64
CA ARG A 390 23.39 -14.35 -57.44
C ARG A 390 23.33 -13.88 -56.00
N VAL A 391 24.42 -13.26 -55.54
CA VAL A 391 24.45 -12.55 -54.26
C VAL A 391 24.68 -11.06 -54.50
N GLN A 392 23.83 -10.25 -53.88
CA GLN A 392 23.90 -8.80 -53.87
C GLN A 392 24.20 -8.34 -52.44
N ALA A 393 25.46 -8.06 -52.15
CA ALA A 393 25.88 -7.53 -50.84
C ALA A 393 25.95 -5.99 -50.91
N ALA A 394 25.28 -5.30 -49.99
CA ALA A 394 25.33 -3.84 -49.89
C ALA A 394 26.69 -3.33 -49.37
N ALA A 395 27.09 -2.10 -49.75
CA ALA A 395 28.32 -1.50 -49.27
C ALA A 395 28.25 -1.24 -47.74
N GLY A 396 29.31 -1.58 -47.01
CA GLY A 396 29.39 -1.36 -45.55
C GLY A 396 28.94 -2.53 -44.67
N LEU A 397 28.81 -3.74 -45.24
CA LEU A 397 28.66 -4.97 -44.47
C LEU A 397 29.97 -5.32 -43.73
N PRO A 398 29.90 -5.69 -42.44
CA PRO A 398 31.07 -6.22 -41.73
C PRO A 398 31.41 -7.62 -42.23
N ASP A 399 32.70 -7.92 -42.35
CA ASP A 399 33.15 -9.28 -42.71
C ASP A 399 32.85 -10.29 -41.59
N TRP A 400 32.82 -9.81 -40.35
CA TRP A 400 32.61 -10.62 -39.15
C TRP A 400 31.44 -10.11 -38.32
N VAL A 401 30.56 -11.04 -37.93
CA VAL A 401 29.42 -10.79 -37.04
C VAL A 401 29.41 -11.77 -35.88
N LEU A 402 28.88 -11.38 -34.73
CA LEU A 402 28.67 -12.29 -33.61
C LEU A 402 27.31 -13.00 -33.78
N GLY A 403 27.28 -14.33 -33.64
CA GLY A 403 26.06 -15.10 -33.69
C GLY A 403 26.31 -16.59 -33.88
N ASP A 404 25.26 -17.33 -34.24
CA ASP A 404 25.34 -18.77 -34.46
C ASP A 404 25.51 -19.09 -35.94
N GLY A 405 26.75 -19.36 -36.37
CA GLY A 405 27.06 -19.64 -37.77
C GLY A 405 26.39 -20.89 -38.31
N LEU A 406 26.17 -21.91 -37.47
CA LEU A 406 25.51 -23.15 -37.87
C LEU A 406 24.02 -22.92 -38.12
N ARG A 407 23.34 -22.21 -37.23
CA ARG A 407 21.90 -21.91 -37.37
C ARG A 407 21.64 -20.92 -38.50
N LEU A 408 22.51 -19.93 -38.67
CA LEU A 408 22.44 -19.01 -39.81
C LEU A 408 22.62 -19.76 -41.14
N ARG A 409 23.58 -20.71 -41.21
CA ARG A 409 23.75 -21.60 -42.36
C ARG A 409 22.49 -22.41 -42.64
N GLN A 410 21.87 -22.99 -41.61
CA GLN A 410 20.65 -23.80 -41.72
C GLN A 410 19.47 -22.98 -42.26
N VAL A 411 19.27 -21.76 -41.75
CA VAL A 411 18.23 -20.83 -42.21
C VAL A 411 18.43 -20.50 -43.70
N LEU A 412 19.63 -20.07 -44.08
CA LEU A 412 19.93 -19.65 -45.46
C LEU A 412 19.87 -20.83 -46.43
N LEU A 413 20.40 -21.99 -46.06
CA LEU A 413 20.39 -23.18 -46.92
C LEU A 413 18.95 -23.68 -47.14
N ASN A 414 18.09 -23.61 -46.13
CA ASN A 414 16.68 -23.97 -46.30
C ASN A 414 15.94 -22.98 -47.23
N LEU A 415 16.14 -21.67 -47.06
CA LEU A 415 15.50 -20.67 -47.93
C LEU A 415 16.00 -20.77 -49.38
N LEU A 416 17.31 -20.80 -49.58
CA LEU A 416 17.92 -20.85 -50.93
C LEU A 416 17.66 -22.18 -51.63
N SER A 417 17.72 -23.32 -50.94
CA SER A 417 17.40 -24.60 -51.56
C SER A 417 15.93 -24.68 -51.96
N ASN A 418 15.00 -24.13 -51.16
CA ASN A 418 13.59 -24.03 -51.55
C ASN A 418 13.43 -23.13 -52.80
N SER A 419 14.08 -21.97 -52.84
CA SER A 419 14.05 -21.09 -54.02
C SER A 419 14.58 -21.78 -55.27
N VAL A 420 15.75 -22.44 -55.22
CA VAL A 420 16.28 -23.22 -56.36
C VAL A 420 15.36 -24.37 -56.73
N LYS A 421 14.73 -25.03 -55.76
CA LYS A 421 13.82 -26.16 -55.97
C LYS A 421 12.54 -25.74 -56.69
N PHE A 422 11.92 -24.62 -56.30
CA PHE A 422 10.63 -24.16 -56.82
C PHE A 422 10.71 -23.22 -58.02
N SER A 423 11.91 -22.75 -58.37
CA SER A 423 12.17 -22.05 -59.63
C SER A 423 12.57 -23.00 -60.75
N GLN A 424 11.97 -22.79 -61.94
CA GLN A 424 12.32 -23.51 -63.17
C GLN A 424 13.06 -22.64 -64.18
N HIS A 425 12.76 -21.33 -64.23
CA HIS A 425 13.39 -20.34 -65.09
C HIS A 425 13.46 -19.01 -64.34
N GLY A 426 14.29 -18.08 -64.82
CA GLY A 426 14.50 -16.76 -64.22
C GLY A 426 15.77 -16.72 -63.38
N GLU A 427 15.73 -16.23 -62.13
CA GLU A 427 16.91 -16.13 -61.26
C GLU A 427 16.55 -16.30 -59.78
N VAL A 428 17.57 -16.63 -58.97
CA VAL A 428 17.50 -16.61 -57.51
C VAL A 428 18.55 -15.62 -57.00
N VAL A 429 18.12 -14.66 -56.20
CA VAL A 429 18.95 -13.56 -55.71
C VAL A 429 18.92 -13.54 -54.19
N LEU A 430 20.08 -13.64 -53.56
CA LEU A 430 20.27 -13.34 -52.14
C LEU A 430 20.77 -11.91 -52.00
N ARG A 431 19.96 -11.03 -51.41
CA ARG A 431 20.37 -9.69 -51.01
C ARG A 431 20.77 -9.70 -49.54
N VAL A 432 21.95 -9.16 -49.24
CA VAL A 432 22.47 -9.00 -47.88
C VAL A 432 22.70 -7.52 -47.65
N GLN A 433 22.11 -6.97 -46.59
CA GLN A 433 22.28 -5.55 -46.26
C GLN A 433 22.24 -5.29 -44.77
N ARG A 434 22.96 -4.25 -44.34
CA ARG A 434 22.92 -3.72 -42.98
C ARG A 434 21.85 -2.63 -42.91
N LEU A 435 20.89 -2.78 -42.01
CA LEU A 435 19.86 -1.78 -41.76
C LEU A 435 20.20 -1.00 -40.48
N PRO A 436 20.34 0.33 -40.56
CA PRO A 436 20.63 1.16 -39.41
C PRO A 436 19.42 1.27 -38.47
N VAL A 437 19.68 1.62 -37.21
CA VAL A 437 18.64 1.85 -36.19
C VAL A 437 17.61 2.86 -36.70
N SER A 438 16.34 2.45 -36.78
CA SER A 438 15.22 3.32 -37.17
C SER A 438 14.17 3.39 -36.05
N PRO A 439 13.53 4.56 -35.78
CA PRO A 439 12.45 4.68 -34.79
C PRO A 439 11.25 3.75 -35.04
N GLN A 440 11.11 3.25 -36.27
CA GLN A 440 10.04 2.35 -36.72
C GLN A 440 10.41 0.86 -36.60
N GLN A 441 11.62 0.53 -36.17
CA GLN A 441 12.11 -0.85 -36.06
C GLN A 441 12.52 -1.17 -34.61
N PRO A 442 11.87 -2.15 -33.95
CA PRO A 442 12.16 -2.49 -32.56
C PRO A 442 13.48 -3.25 -32.35
N LEU A 443 14.08 -3.80 -33.42
CA LEU A 443 15.30 -4.63 -33.36
C LEU A 443 16.63 -3.84 -33.31
N GLY A 444 16.62 -2.51 -33.39
CA GLY A 444 17.86 -1.73 -33.44
C GLY A 444 18.62 -1.91 -34.77
N GLU A 445 19.94 -2.00 -34.71
CA GLU A 445 20.78 -2.25 -35.89
C GLU A 445 20.72 -3.74 -36.27
N CYS A 446 20.39 -4.05 -37.52
CA CYS A 446 20.11 -5.42 -37.93
C CYS A 446 20.68 -5.80 -39.30
N LEU A 447 20.98 -7.09 -39.45
CA LEU A 447 21.35 -7.72 -40.72
C LEU A 447 20.07 -8.19 -41.41
N GLU A 448 19.81 -7.71 -42.61
CA GLU A 448 18.69 -8.17 -43.46
C GLU A 448 19.21 -9.08 -44.57
N LEU A 449 18.62 -10.28 -44.64
CA LEU A 449 18.90 -11.34 -45.61
C LEU A 449 17.61 -11.60 -46.39
N ALA A 450 17.56 -11.14 -47.64
CA ALA A 450 16.39 -11.31 -48.51
C ALA A 450 16.70 -12.30 -49.64
N VAL A 451 15.98 -13.42 -49.68
CA VAL A 451 16.07 -14.42 -50.75
C VAL A 451 14.88 -14.25 -51.68
N SER A 452 15.13 -13.80 -52.90
CA SER A 452 14.13 -13.64 -53.95
C SER A 452 14.29 -14.70 -55.02
N ASP A 453 13.18 -15.27 -55.47
CA ASP A 453 13.12 -16.25 -56.53
C ASP A 453 12.00 -15.95 -57.53
N SER A 454 12.17 -16.42 -58.77
CA SER A 454 11.17 -16.33 -59.85
C SER A 454 10.35 -17.62 -59.98
N GLY A 455 10.08 -18.30 -58.86
CA GLY A 455 9.36 -19.56 -58.82
C GLY A 455 7.85 -19.46 -59.00
N ILE A 456 7.15 -20.53 -58.62
CA ILE A 456 5.69 -20.66 -58.77
C ILE A 456 4.87 -19.63 -57.97
N GLY A 457 5.48 -18.98 -56.97
CA GLY A 457 4.79 -18.10 -56.03
C GLY A 457 3.71 -18.81 -55.19
N MET A 458 3.08 -18.06 -54.30
CA MET A 458 2.10 -18.57 -53.33
C MET A 458 0.90 -17.62 -53.20
N SER A 459 -0.29 -18.19 -52.99
CA SER A 459 -1.50 -17.43 -52.66
C SER A 459 -1.48 -16.94 -51.20
N ALA A 460 -2.31 -15.94 -50.87
CA ALA A 460 -2.43 -15.44 -49.50
C ALA A 460 -2.76 -16.55 -48.48
N GLN A 461 -3.64 -17.49 -48.85
CA GLN A 461 -4.00 -18.63 -48.00
C GLN A 461 -2.82 -19.59 -47.78
N GLN A 462 -1.95 -19.76 -48.79
CA GLN A 462 -0.73 -20.57 -48.66
C GLN A 462 0.32 -19.88 -47.78
N ILE A 463 0.42 -18.55 -47.84
CA ILE A 463 1.31 -17.75 -46.99
C ILE A 463 0.93 -17.90 -45.51
N ASP A 464 -0.36 -17.82 -45.18
CA ASP A 464 -0.86 -17.94 -43.79
C ASP A 464 -0.52 -19.29 -43.14
N GLN A 465 -0.42 -20.34 -43.95
CA GLN A 465 -0.16 -21.70 -43.48
C GLN A 465 1.30 -22.13 -43.63
N LEU A 466 2.15 -21.29 -44.24
CA LEU A 466 3.51 -21.63 -44.66
C LEU A 466 4.44 -22.03 -43.52
N PHE A 467 4.28 -21.40 -42.35
CA PHE A 467 5.12 -21.62 -41.18
C PHE A 467 4.54 -22.63 -40.18
N LEU A 468 3.37 -23.22 -40.49
CA LEU A 468 2.79 -24.27 -39.67
C LEU A 468 3.51 -25.60 -39.92
N PRO A 469 3.78 -26.42 -38.89
CA PRO A 469 4.44 -27.71 -39.06
C PRO A 469 3.64 -28.67 -39.94
N PHE A 470 4.32 -29.46 -40.77
CA PHE A 470 3.76 -30.52 -41.64
C PHE A 470 2.79 -30.06 -42.74
N GLN A 471 2.71 -28.75 -42.98
CA GLN A 471 1.90 -28.19 -44.06
C GLN A 471 2.66 -28.24 -45.39
N GLN A 472 1.98 -28.72 -46.45
CA GLN A 472 2.51 -28.84 -47.81
C GLN A 472 1.44 -28.35 -48.80
N GLY A 473 1.85 -27.53 -49.78
CA GLY A 473 0.95 -26.99 -50.81
C GLY A 473 0.27 -28.08 -51.67
N GLU A 474 -0.87 -27.74 -52.28
CA GLU A 474 -1.84 -28.64 -52.93
C GLU A 474 -1.28 -29.82 -53.78
N SER A 475 -2.10 -30.88 -53.82
CA SER A 475 -1.89 -32.28 -54.22
C SER A 475 -1.43 -32.59 -55.65
N THR A 476 -1.10 -31.60 -56.49
CA THR A 476 -0.63 -31.82 -57.88
C THR A 476 0.88 -31.64 -58.05
N THR A 477 1.55 -30.89 -57.17
CA THR A 477 3.02 -30.67 -57.20
C THR A 477 3.79 -31.59 -56.24
N THR A 478 3.09 -32.27 -55.32
CA THR A 478 3.65 -33.12 -54.26
C THR A 478 4.36 -34.39 -54.75
N ARG A 479 4.06 -34.88 -55.97
CA ARG A 479 4.80 -36.03 -56.55
C ARG A 479 6.14 -35.65 -57.20
N ARG A 480 6.37 -34.37 -57.51
CA ARG A 480 7.58 -33.92 -58.22
C ARG A 480 8.65 -33.28 -57.32
N PHE A 481 8.28 -32.74 -56.16
CA PHE A 481 9.18 -31.92 -55.33
C PHE A 481 9.01 -32.18 -53.82
N GLY A 482 8.96 -33.46 -53.40
CA GLY A 482 8.77 -33.86 -51.99
C GLY A 482 9.67 -33.14 -50.99
N GLY A 483 9.11 -32.81 -49.82
CA GLY A 483 9.80 -32.23 -48.65
C GLY A 483 9.04 -32.62 -47.38
N THR A 484 9.57 -32.35 -46.19
CA THR A 484 8.93 -32.74 -44.92
C THR A 484 7.85 -31.78 -44.42
N GLY A 485 7.79 -30.56 -44.96
CA GLY A 485 6.92 -29.50 -44.43
C GLY A 485 7.38 -28.96 -43.06
N LEU A 486 8.59 -29.32 -42.60
CA LEU A 486 9.15 -28.85 -41.33
C LEU A 486 10.12 -27.67 -41.51
N GLY A 487 10.85 -27.63 -42.63
CA GLY A 487 11.95 -26.68 -42.84
C GLY A 487 11.58 -25.23 -42.55
N LEU A 488 10.51 -24.70 -43.14
CA LEU A 488 10.11 -23.29 -42.94
C LEU A 488 9.63 -23.02 -41.50
N SER A 489 8.94 -23.96 -40.87
CA SER A 489 8.53 -23.84 -39.45
C SER A 489 9.73 -23.80 -38.51
N ILE A 490 10.80 -24.56 -38.81
CA ILE A 490 12.07 -24.54 -38.07
C ILE A 490 12.82 -23.25 -38.36
N THR A 491 12.90 -22.81 -39.62
CA THR A 491 13.53 -21.54 -39.99
C THR A 491 12.91 -20.37 -39.23
N LYS A 492 11.57 -20.27 -39.15
CA LYS A 492 10.91 -19.21 -38.39
C LYS A 492 11.30 -19.25 -36.92
N ARG A 493 11.24 -20.42 -36.30
CA ARG A 493 11.59 -20.61 -34.89
C ARG A 493 13.07 -20.32 -34.59
N LEU A 494 13.99 -20.69 -35.49
CA LEU A 494 15.42 -20.37 -35.35
C LEU A 494 15.66 -18.86 -35.45
N VAL A 495 15.01 -18.18 -36.39
CA VAL A 495 15.09 -16.73 -36.53
C VAL A 495 14.55 -16.02 -35.28
N GLU A 496 13.39 -16.45 -34.77
CA GLU A 496 12.82 -15.93 -33.53
C GLU A 496 13.73 -16.19 -32.31
N ALA A 497 14.35 -17.37 -32.22
CA ALA A 497 15.29 -17.71 -31.15
C ALA A 497 16.58 -16.89 -31.21
N MET A 498 17.05 -16.51 -32.41
CA MET A 498 18.16 -15.57 -32.61
C MET A 498 17.74 -14.10 -32.42
N GLY A 499 16.52 -13.83 -31.91
CA GLY A 499 16.01 -12.48 -31.66
C GLY A 499 15.58 -11.72 -32.91
N GLY A 500 15.37 -12.42 -34.03
CA GLY A 500 15.03 -11.87 -35.34
C GLY A 500 13.55 -11.98 -35.74
N ASP A 501 13.24 -11.50 -36.96
CA ASP A 501 11.95 -11.72 -37.62
C ASP A 501 12.10 -12.24 -39.06
N ILE A 502 11.14 -13.06 -39.51
CA ILE A 502 11.05 -13.53 -40.90
C ILE A 502 9.73 -13.10 -41.53
N ARG A 503 9.79 -12.63 -42.78
CA ARG A 503 8.65 -12.20 -43.58
C ARG A 503 8.70 -12.85 -44.95
N VAL A 504 7.53 -13.00 -45.56
CA VAL A 504 7.40 -13.52 -46.91
C VAL A 504 6.46 -12.64 -47.72
N GLU A 505 6.88 -12.29 -48.92
CA GLU A 505 6.07 -11.64 -49.94
C GLU A 505 6.08 -12.55 -51.16
N SER A 506 4.91 -12.95 -51.65
CA SER A 506 4.83 -13.89 -52.77
C SER A 506 3.58 -13.63 -53.59
N VAL A 507 3.70 -13.79 -54.91
CA VAL A 507 2.59 -13.63 -55.84
C VAL A 507 2.59 -14.85 -56.78
N PRO A 508 1.45 -15.56 -56.94
CA PRO A 508 1.39 -16.73 -57.80
C PRO A 508 1.87 -16.42 -59.23
N GLY A 509 2.82 -17.23 -59.71
CA GLY A 509 3.44 -17.12 -61.04
C GLY A 509 4.53 -16.05 -61.18
N GLN A 510 4.77 -15.22 -60.16
CA GLN A 510 5.83 -14.19 -60.18
C GLN A 510 7.00 -14.50 -59.24
N GLY A 511 6.84 -15.47 -58.34
CA GLY A 511 7.87 -15.92 -57.42
C GLY A 511 7.67 -15.45 -55.98
N SER A 512 8.69 -15.63 -55.15
CA SER A 512 8.64 -15.35 -53.71
C SER A 512 9.86 -14.59 -53.24
N CYS A 513 9.69 -13.78 -52.20
CA CYS A 513 10.76 -13.09 -51.49
C CYS A 513 10.64 -13.39 -49.98
N PHE A 514 11.63 -14.08 -49.43
CA PHE A 514 11.75 -14.33 -48.00
C PHE A 514 12.75 -13.35 -47.40
N THR A 515 12.33 -12.55 -46.45
CA THR A 515 13.18 -11.56 -45.76
C THR A 515 13.38 -11.97 -44.31
N VAL A 516 14.62 -12.24 -43.93
CA VAL A 516 15.04 -12.53 -42.56
C VAL A 516 15.81 -11.33 -42.01
N ARG A 517 15.48 -10.91 -40.79
CA ARG A 517 16.14 -9.83 -40.06
C ARG A 517 16.68 -10.36 -38.76
N LEU A 518 17.96 -10.13 -38.50
CA LEU A 518 18.64 -10.57 -37.28
C LEU A 518 19.33 -9.38 -36.61
N PRO A 519 19.37 -9.30 -35.27
CA PRO A 519 20.19 -8.32 -34.57
C PRO A 519 21.64 -8.40 -35.05
N LEU A 520 22.25 -7.25 -35.37
CA LEU A 520 23.63 -7.21 -35.82
C LEU A 520 24.53 -6.88 -34.64
N GLU A 521 25.31 -7.86 -34.19
CA GLU A 521 26.40 -7.66 -33.24
C GLU A 521 27.74 -7.78 -33.97
N LEU A 522 28.62 -6.80 -33.79
CA LEU A 522 29.94 -6.79 -34.41
C LEU A 522 30.90 -7.64 -33.58
N ALA A 523 31.66 -8.52 -34.23
CA ALA A 523 32.70 -9.29 -33.56
C ALA A 523 33.87 -8.38 -33.14
N ASP A 524 34.45 -8.64 -31.96
CA ASP A 524 35.62 -7.92 -31.45
C ASP A 524 36.84 -8.15 -32.37
N PRO A 525 37.53 -7.08 -32.82
CA PRO A 525 38.78 -7.19 -33.60
C PRO A 525 39.85 -8.10 -32.99
N ALA A 526 39.90 -8.23 -31.66
CA ALA A 526 40.87 -9.10 -30.98
C ALA A 526 40.58 -10.61 -31.20
N ALA A 527 39.29 -10.99 -31.26
CA ALA A 527 38.87 -12.38 -31.50
C ALA A 527 39.06 -12.81 -32.97
N ILE A 528 39.05 -11.85 -33.88
CA ILE A 528 39.28 -12.05 -35.32
C ILE A 528 40.78 -12.30 -35.59
N ALA A 529 41.67 -11.56 -34.93
CA ALA A 529 43.12 -11.67 -35.13
C ALA A 529 43.70 -13.06 -34.75
N ASP A 530 43.14 -13.73 -33.75
CA ASP A 530 43.54 -15.09 -33.36
C ASP A 530 43.05 -16.16 -34.36
N ARG A 531 41.87 -15.95 -34.98
CA ARG A 531 41.30 -16.85 -36.00
C ARG A 531 41.88 -16.66 -37.40
N ASP A 532 42.22 -15.43 -37.80
CA ASP A 532 42.89 -15.16 -39.07
C ASP A 532 44.31 -15.75 -39.10
N ARG A 533 44.96 -15.87 -37.94
CA ARG A 533 46.24 -16.57 -37.80
C ARG A 533 46.10 -18.08 -37.99
N ALA A 534 45.02 -18.67 -37.48
CA ALA A 534 44.72 -20.10 -37.64
C ALA A 534 44.26 -20.47 -39.07
N THR A 535 43.44 -19.64 -39.71
CA THR A 535 42.93 -19.90 -41.07
C THR A 535 43.97 -19.65 -42.18
N ALA A 536 44.94 -18.76 -41.96
CA ALA A 536 46.08 -18.59 -42.86
C ALA A 536 47.04 -19.80 -42.86
N GLU A 537 47.15 -20.53 -41.75
CA GLU A 537 47.92 -21.78 -41.65
C GLU A 537 47.17 -22.96 -42.32
N GLU A 538 45.83 -23.01 -42.24
CA GLU A 538 45.00 -24.04 -42.87
C GLU A 538 45.04 -23.99 -44.40
N GLY A 539 44.98 -22.79 -45.01
CA GLY A 539 44.99 -22.62 -46.48
C GLY A 539 46.30 -23.06 -47.16
N ALA A 540 47.41 -23.08 -46.43
CA ALA A 540 48.70 -23.60 -46.93
C ALA A 540 48.77 -25.15 -46.87
N ALA A 541 47.96 -25.78 -46.02
CA ALA A 541 47.97 -27.23 -45.79
C ALA A 541 47.17 -28.04 -46.84
N GLN A 542 46.21 -27.42 -47.55
CA GLN A 542 45.44 -28.09 -48.61
C GLN A 542 46.26 -28.53 -49.84
N SER A 543 47.52 -28.10 -49.97
CA SER A 543 48.36 -28.40 -51.15
C SER A 543 49.14 -29.73 -51.09
N ARG A 544 48.96 -30.59 -50.07
CA ARG A 544 49.69 -31.87 -49.96
C ARG A 544 48.77 -33.06 -49.66
N ILE A 545 48.07 -33.56 -50.67
CA ILE A 545 47.25 -34.78 -50.54
C ILE A 545 48.13 -36.02 -50.79
N GLY A 546 48.15 -36.97 -49.84
CA GLY A 546 48.44 -38.38 -50.13
C GLY A 546 49.39 -39.17 -49.21
N GLN A 547 50.17 -38.54 -48.32
CA GLN A 547 51.12 -39.25 -47.42
C GLN A 547 51.37 -38.49 -46.10
N ARG A 548 50.35 -37.83 -45.55
CA ARG A 548 50.54 -36.92 -44.41
C ARG A 548 50.91 -37.62 -43.10
N LEU A 549 50.57 -38.90 -42.96
CA LEU A 549 50.77 -39.68 -41.73
C LEU A 549 51.74 -40.86 -41.93
N GLN A 550 52.51 -40.86 -43.03
CA GLN A 550 53.40 -41.97 -43.36
C GLN A 550 54.42 -42.27 -42.25
N GLY A 551 54.47 -43.54 -41.83
CA GLY A 551 55.42 -44.01 -40.81
C GLY A 551 54.95 -43.83 -39.36
N LEU A 552 53.74 -43.32 -39.13
CA LEU A 552 53.13 -43.29 -37.79
C LEU A 552 52.41 -44.59 -37.47
N ASN A 553 52.56 -45.08 -36.24
CA ASN A 553 51.83 -46.20 -35.67
C ASN A 553 50.79 -45.68 -34.69
N ILE A 554 49.51 -45.93 -34.96
CA ILE A 554 48.39 -45.36 -34.22
C ILE A 554 47.56 -46.49 -33.61
N LEU A 555 47.26 -46.38 -32.32
CA LEU A 555 46.33 -47.26 -31.63
C LEU A 555 44.94 -46.62 -31.61
N VAL A 556 43.91 -47.36 -31.99
CA VAL A 556 42.50 -46.90 -31.93
C VAL A 556 41.72 -47.84 -31.02
N ALA A 557 41.24 -47.33 -29.89
CA ALA A 557 40.39 -48.05 -28.95
C ALA A 557 38.94 -47.56 -29.07
N ASP A 558 38.05 -48.44 -29.51
CA ASP A 558 36.61 -48.18 -29.67
C ASP A 558 35.88 -49.52 -29.54
N ASP A 559 34.65 -49.57 -29.04
CA ASP A 559 33.91 -50.81 -28.85
C ASP A 559 33.05 -51.20 -30.07
N ILE A 560 32.88 -50.28 -31.02
CA ILE A 560 32.04 -50.46 -32.22
C ILE A 560 32.93 -50.89 -33.41
N PRO A 561 32.75 -52.11 -33.96
CA PRO A 561 33.58 -52.60 -35.07
C PRO A 561 33.56 -51.74 -36.34
N VAL A 562 32.47 -51.01 -36.58
CA VAL A 562 32.35 -50.07 -37.70
C VAL A 562 33.30 -48.88 -37.54
N ASN A 563 33.49 -48.38 -36.32
CA ASN A 563 34.41 -47.27 -36.05
C ASN A 563 35.86 -47.69 -36.28
N HIS A 564 36.22 -48.94 -35.97
CA HIS A 564 37.52 -49.51 -36.33
C HIS A 564 37.77 -49.47 -37.83
N LEU A 565 36.79 -49.90 -38.62
CA LEU A 565 36.91 -49.94 -40.08
C LEU A 565 37.07 -48.52 -40.65
N ILE A 566 36.29 -47.56 -40.14
CA ILE A 566 36.35 -46.16 -40.56
C ILE A 566 37.70 -45.54 -40.20
N MET A 567 38.14 -45.65 -38.93
CA MET A 567 39.41 -45.08 -38.47
C MET A 567 40.61 -45.72 -39.18
N LYS A 568 40.58 -47.03 -39.37
CA LYS A 568 41.62 -47.75 -40.13
C LYS A 568 41.65 -47.33 -41.61
N GLY A 569 40.49 -47.06 -42.21
CA GLY A 569 40.38 -46.54 -43.57
C GLY A 569 40.93 -45.11 -43.70
N ILE A 570 40.52 -44.21 -42.81
CA ILE A 570 40.94 -42.80 -42.77
C ILE A 570 42.45 -42.69 -42.57
N LEU A 571 42.98 -43.28 -41.50
CA LEU A 571 44.40 -43.16 -41.13
C LEU A 571 45.31 -43.97 -42.06
N GLY A 572 44.87 -45.16 -42.48
CA GLY A 572 45.63 -46.02 -43.39
C GLY A 572 45.80 -45.43 -44.78
N GLN A 573 44.81 -44.70 -45.29
CA GLN A 573 44.91 -44.00 -46.59
C GLN A 573 45.93 -42.85 -46.59
N GLU A 574 46.24 -42.28 -45.43
CA GLU A 574 47.27 -41.24 -45.26
C GLU A 574 48.65 -41.80 -44.91
N GLY A 575 48.79 -43.13 -44.87
CA GLY A 575 50.07 -43.85 -44.69
C GLY A 575 50.40 -44.31 -43.27
N ALA A 576 49.48 -44.17 -42.31
CA ALA A 576 49.68 -44.66 -40.94
C ALA A 576 49.42 -46.18 -40.81
N GLN A 577 50.14 -46.84 -39.91
CA GLN A 577 49.80 -48.20 -39.47
C GLN A 577 48.84 -48.09 -38.29
N VAL A 578 47.70 -48.80 -38.37
CA VAL A 578 46.65 -48.71 -37.36
C VAL A 578 46.45 -50.06 -36.70
N GLN A 579 46.65 -50.10 -35.37
CA GLN A 579 46.23 -51.21 -34.52
C GLN A 579 44.92 -50.82 -33.83
N VAL A 580 43.99 -51.76 -33.72
CA VAL A 580 42.69 -51.52 -33.09
C VAL A 580 42.56 -52.33 -31.80
N ALA A 581 41.90 -51.74 -30.81
CA ALA A 581 41.54 -52.35 -29.54
C ALA A 581 40.03 -52.19 -29.32
N GLN A 582 39.40 -53.18 -28.69
CA GLN A 582 37.93 -53.20 -28.49
C GLN A 582 37.48 -52.53 -27.18
N ASP A 583 38.40 -52.30 -26.25
CA ASP A 583 38.15 -51.64 -24.98
C ASP A 583 39.45 -51.06 -24.39
N GLY A 584 39.33 -50.36 -23.26
CA GLY A 584 40.48 -49.76 -22.56
C GLY A 584 41.50 -50.78 -22.04
N LEU A 585 41.07 -52.02 -21.74
CA LEU A 585 41.97 -53.09 -21.28
C LEU A 585 42.86 -53.60 -22.41
N GLN A 586 42.27 -53.85 -23.59
CA GLN A 586 43.03 -54.24 -24.77
C GLN A 586 43.97 -53.13 -25.23
N ALA A 587 43.57 -51.86 -25.11
CA ALA A 587 44.43 -50.73 -25.42
C ALA A 587 45.66 -50.68 -24.50
N LEU A 588 45.46 -50.86 -23.19
CA LEU A 588 46.54 -50.97 -22.22
C LEU A 588 47.43 -52.19 -22.50
N ALA A 589 46.85 -53.36 -22.80
CA ALA A 589 47.61 -54.56 -23.12
C ALA A 589 48.50 -54.37 -24.35
N ALA A 590 47.98 -53.74 -25.41
CA ALA A 590 48.74 -53.40 -26.60
C ALA A 590 49.92 -52.47 -26.29
N LEU A 591 49.72 -51.46 -25.44
CA LEU A 591 50.80 -50.58 -24.97
C LEU A 591 51.84 -51.33 -24.14
N HIS A 592 51.44 -52.28 -23.29
CA HIS A 592 52.38 -53.10 -22.52
C HIS A 592 53.20 -54.05 -23.38
N GLU A 593 52.59 -54.64 -24.42
CA GLU A 593 53.28 -55.51 -25.38
C GLU A 593 54.28 -54.72 -26.24
N GLN A 594 53.95 -53.47 -26.58
CA GLN A 594 54.79 -52.60 -27.41
C GLN A 594 54.95 -51.20 -26.76
N PRO A 595 55.81 -51.05 -25.72
CA PRO A 595 55.90 -49.81 -24.94
C PRO A 595 56.32 -48.56 -25.72
N GLN A 596 57.00 -48.72 -26.87
CA GLN A 596 57.39 -47.65 -27.78
C GLN A 596 56.82 -47.89 -29.20
N GLY A 597 55.75 -48.68 -29.30
CA GLY A 597 55.18 -49.11 -30.58
C GLY A 597 54.24 -48.11 -31.23
N PHE A 598 53.74 -47.12 -30.47
CA PHE A 598 52.69 -46.21 -30.92
C PHE A 598 53.09 -44.75 -30.72
N ASP A 599 52.76 -43.93 -31.71
CA ASP A 599 52.97 -42.49 -31.72
C ASP A 599 51.76 -41.70 -31.21
N LEU A 600 50.56 -42.31 -31.27
CA LEU A 600 49.30 -41.69 -30.82
C LEU A 600 48.24 -42.75 -30.51
N VAL A 601 47.38 -42.46 -29.55
CA VAL A 601 46.20 -43.27 -29.21
C VAL A 601 44.93 -42.47 -29.44
N PHE A 602 44.03 -42.96 -30.27
CA PHE A 602 42.63 -42.55 -30.26
C PHE A 602 41.86 -43.42 -29.27
N MET A 603 41.21 -42.81 -28.28
CA MET A 603 40.56 -43.49 -27.16
C MET A 603 39.10 -43.07 -27.07
N ASP A 604 38.17 -43.98 -27.34
CA ASP A 604 36.75 -43.74 -27.07
C ASP A 604 36.50 -43.57 -25.58
N VAL A 605 35.77 -42.51 -25.22
CA VAL A 605 35.44 -42.19 -23.83
C VAL A 605 34.52 -43.25 -23.23
N SER A 606 33.57 -43.74 -24.02
CA SER A 606 32.53 -44.67 -23.55
C SER A 606 32.75 -46.06 -24.12
N MET A 607 33.46 -46.91 -23.39
CA MET A 607 33.69 -48.31 -23.73
C MET A 607 33.33 -49.25 -22.57
N PRO A 608 32.88 -50.50 -22.83
CA PRO A 608 32.64 -51.50 -21.80
C PRO A 608 33.93 -51.99 -21.15
N HIS A 609 33.80 -52.62 -19.98
CA HIS A 609 34.88 -53.12 -19.10
C HIS A 609 35.79 -52.04 -18.50
N MET A 610 36.50 -51.28 -19.33
CA MET A 610 37.32 -50.15 -18.92
C MET A 610 37.07 -48.98 -19.86
N ASP A 611 36.53 -47.91 -19.30
CA ASP A 611 36.21 -46.70 -20.05
C ASP A 611 37.49 -45.93 -20.45
N GLY A 612 37.36 -45.02 -21.43
CA GLY A 612 38.50 -44.29 -21.97
C GLY A 612 39.19 -43.37 -20.95
N LEU A 613 38.45 -42.83 -19.97
CA LEU A 613 39.01 -41.98 -18.93
C LEU A 613 39.84 -42.80 -17.92
N GLN A 614 39.33 -43.96 -17.53
CA GLN A 614 40.03 -44.94 -16.69
C GLN A 614 41.29 -45.46 -17.38
N ALA A 615 41.18 -45.84 -18.66
CA ALA A 615 42.32 -46.29 -19.46
C ALA A 615 43.38 -45.19 -19.57
N THR A 616 42.98 -43.95 -19.85
CA THR A 616 43.90 -42.80 -19.92
C THR A 616 44.61 -42.55 -18.59
N ARG A 617 43.87 -42.56 -17.47
CA ARG A 617 44.49 -42.41 -16.13
C ARG A 617 45.49 -43.52 -15.83
N ALA A 618 45.19 -44.76 -16.22
CA ALA A 618 46.10 -45.89 -16.07
C ALA A 618 47.35 -45.74 -16.95
N ILE A 619 47.20 -45.27 -18.20
CA ILE A 619 48.34 -44.96 -19.09
C ILE A 619 49.21 -43.85 -18.48
N ARG A 620 48.59 -42.78 -17.95
CA ARG A 620 49.31 -41.63 -17.35
C ARG A 620 49.97 -41.94 -16.01
N ALA A 621 49.46 -42.92 -15.26
CA ALA A 621 50.08 -43.38 -14.02
C ALA A 621 51.40 -44.14 -14.28
N ASP A 622 51.59 -44.64 -15.50
CA ASP A 622 52.82 -45.29 -15.94
C ASP A 622 53.75 -44.26 -16.61
N GLY A 623 54.89 -43.97 -15.98
CA GLY A 623 55.83 -42.97 -16.46
C GLY A 623 56.41 -43.22 -17.86
N ARG A 624 56.24 -44.42 -18.42
CA ARG A 624 56.67 -44.75 -19.79
C ARG A 624 55.86 -44.05 -20.87
N TRP A 625 54.61 -43.70 -20.60
CA TRP A 625 53.67 -43.11 -21.58
C TRP A 625 53.14 -41.75 -21.15
N GLN A 626 53.87 -41.06 -20.27
CA GLN A 626 53.46 -39.75 -19.77
C GLN A 626 53.26 -38.75 -20.92
N ASP A 627 54.13 -38.80 -21.93
CA ASP A 627 54.12 -37.90 -23.09
C ASP A 627 53.40 -38.47 -24.31
N LEU A 628 52.90 -39.71 -24.26
CA LEU A 628 52.19 -40.33 -25.38
C LEU A 628 50.88 -39.57 -25.67
N PRO A 629 50.67 -39.00 -26.87
CA PRO A 629 49.44 -38.30 -27.19
C PRO A 629 48.22 -39.23 -27.14
N ILE A 630 47.21 -38.86 -26.35
CA ILE A 630 45.92 -39.56 -26.28
C ILE A 630 44.82 -38.59 -26.71
N VAL A 631 44.09 -38.94 -27.75
CA VAL A 631 43.00 -38.16 -28.32
C VAL A 631 41.67 -38.84 -27.98
N ALA A 632 40.80 -38.13 -27.28
CA ALA A 632 39.47 -38.60 -26.93
C ALA A 632 38.61 -38.76 -28.19
N ILE A 633 37.86 -39.85 -28.29
CA ILE A 633 36.74 -39.94 -29.24
C ILE A 633 35.45 -39.81 -28.43
N THR A 634 34.60 -38.84 -28.76
CA THR A 634 33.32 -38.61 -28.05
C THR A 634 32.14 -38.40 -29.00
N ALA A 635 30.95 -38.87 -28.61
CA ALA A 635 29.69 -38.68 -29.33
C ALA A 635 29.03 -37.31 -29.05
N ASN A 636 29.36 -36.67 -27.92
CA ASN A 636 28.84 -35.37 -27.52
C ASN A 636 30.02 -34.48 -27.09
N VAL A 637 30.15 -33.32 -27.72
CA VAL A 637 31.15 -32.31 -27.35
C VAL A 637 30.46 -31.30 -26.44
N THR A 638 30.10 -31.73 -25.22
CA THR A 638 29.73 -30.75 -24.18
C THR A 638 31.01 -30.25 -23.51
N GLU A 639 30.98 -29.03 -22.96
CA GLU A 639 32.14 -28.44 -22.28
C GLU A 639 32.53 -29.26 -21.03
N GLU A 640 31.55 -29.88 -20.37
CA GLU A 640 31.76 -30.77 -19.22
C GLU A 640 32.49 -32.06 -19.61
N ASP A 641 32.11 -32.69 -20.73
CA ASP A 641 32.80 -33.87 -21.26
C ASP A 641 34.25 -33.54 -21.66
N ARG A 642 34.47 -32.37 -22.25
CA ARG A 642 35.80 -31.88 -22.63
C ARG A 642 36.69 -31.70 -21.40
N GLN A 643 36.18 -31.08 -20.34
CA GLN A 643 36.91 -30.90 -19.09
C GLN A 643 37.27 -32.23 -18.44
N ALA A 644 36.35 -33.21 -18.46
CA ALA A 644 36.60 -34.54 -17.92
C ALA A 644 37.72 -35.28 -18.67
N CYS A 645 37.78 -35.16 -20.00
CA CYS A 645 38.83 -35.76 -20.83
C CYS A 645 40.20 -35.13 -20.55
N LEU A 646 40.28 -33.80 -20.50
CA LEU A 646 41.52 -33.08 -20.19
C LEU A 646 42.01 -33.40 -18.77
N ALA A 647 41.12 -33.45 -17.78
CA ALA A 647 41.45 -33.80 -16.41
C ALA A 647 41.95 -35.25 -16.27
N ALA A 648 41.53 -36.17 -17.14
CA ALA A 648 42.05 -37.54 -17.19
C ALA A 648 43.45 -37.63 -17.82
N GLY A 649 43.93 -36.55 -18.46
CA GLY A 649 45.26 -36.48 -19.10
C GLY A 649 45.24 -36.71 -20.61
N MET A 650 44.08 -36.63 -21.27
CA MET A 650 43.99 -36.63 -22.74
C MET A 650 44.47 -35.28 -23.30
N ASN A 651 45.04 -35.30 -24.49
CA ASN A 651 45.67 -34.14 -25.13
C ASN A 651 44.69 -33.37 -26.03
N ASP A 652 43.72 -34.07 -26.62
CA ASP A 652 42.78 -33.49 -27.57
C ASP A 652 41.52 -34.36 -27.71
N PHE A 653 40.57 -33.96 -28.56
CA PHE A 653 39.35 -34.73 -28.84
C PHE A 653 38.92 -34.67 -30.31
N VAL A 654 38.24 -35.72 -30.76
CA VAL A 654 37.56 -35.80 -32.05
C VAL A 654 36.12 -36.24 -31.82
N GLY A 655 35.19 -35.51 -32.42
CA GLY A 655 33.75 -35.81 -32.34
C GLY A 655 33.34 -36.90 -33.34
N LYS A 656 32.47 -37.82 -32.91
CA LYS A 656 31.76 -38.73 -33.82
C LYS A 656 30.59 -37.95 -34.48
N PRO A 657 30.38 -38.05 -35.82
CA PRO A 657 31.07 -38.91 -36.78
C PRO A 657 32.43 -38.36 -37.22
N PHE A 658 33.39 -39.27 -37.40
CA PHE A 658 34.76 -38.95 -37.82
C PHE A 658 34.79 -38.21 -39.16
N LYS A 659 35.32 -36.99 -39.17
CA LYS A 659 35.67 -36.26 -40.39
C LYS A 659 37.13 -36.56 -40.73
N LEU A 660 37.39 -36.95 -41.98
CA LEU A 660 38.73 -37.28 -42.48
C LEU A 660 39.74 -36.18 -42.13
N ASP A 661 39.44 -34.94 -42.47
CA ASP A 661 40.36 -33.82 -42.28
C ASP A 661 40.66 -33.57 -40.80
N GLN A 662 39.64 -33.63 -39.94
CA GLN A 662 39.79 -33.41 -38.50
C GLN A 662 40.67 -34.48 -37.83
N VAL A 663 40.45 -35.76 -38.18
CA VAL A 663 41.26 -36.86 -37.62
C VAL A 663 42.72 -36.73 -38.04
N VAL A 664 42.98 -36.40 -39.31
CA VAL A 664 44.33 -36.28 -39.86
C VAL A 664 45.05 -35.04 -39.30
N GLU A 665 44.35 -33.92 -39.18
CA GLU A 665 44.88 -32.68 -38.65
C GLU A 665 45.32 -32.82 -37.18
N VAL A 666 44.46 -33.38 -36.33
CA VAL A 666 44.79 -33.64 -34.91
C VAL A 666 45.99 -34.56 -34.80
N THR A 667 46.05 -35.61 -35.63
CA THR A 667 47.18 -36.54 -35.65
C THR A 667 48.48 -35.85 -36.07
N CYS A 668 48.46 -35.04 -37.13
CA CYS A 668 49.62 -34.28 -37.58
C CYS A 668 50.11 -33.29 -36.51
N ARG A 669 49.19 -32.55 -35.87
CA ARG A 669 49.49 -31.56 -34.83
C ARG A 669 50.22 -32.19 -33.66
N LEU A 670 49.75 -33.34 -33.19
CA LEU A 670 50.29 -33.99 -31.99
C LEU A 670 51.56 -34.81 -32.26
N CYS A 671 51.69 -35.46 -33.42
CA CYS A 671 52.81 -36.37 -33.68
C CYS A 671 54.00 -35.72 -34.38
N ARG A 672 53.79 -34.66 -35.18
CA ARG A 672 54.86 -34.09 -36.03
C ARG A 672 55.32 -32.70 -35.62
N GLY A 673 54.59 -32.05 -34.70
CA GLY A 673 54.80 -30.65 -34.34
C GLY A 673 54.49 -29.73 -35.52
N THR A 674 53.89 -28.57 -35.25
CA THR A 674 53.85 -27.50 -36.25
C THR A 674 55.30 -27.12 -36.57
N ALA A 675 55.73 -27.32 -37.81
CA ALA A 675 56.87 -26.60 -38.33
C ALA A 675 56.51 -25.11 -38.22
N THR A 676 57.10 -24.43 -37.25
CA THR A 676 56.99 -22.99 -36.99
C THR A 676 57.19 -22.15 -38.23
#